data_AF-A0A847AZ83-F1
#
_entry.id   AF-A0A847AZ83-F1
#
_cell.length_a   1.000
_cell.length_b   1.000
_cell.length_c   1.000
_cell.angle_alpha   90.00
_cell.angle_beta   90.00
_cell.angle_gamma   90.00
#
_symmetry.space_group_name_H-M   'P 1'
#
loop_
_entity.id
_entity.type
_entity.pdbx_description
1 polymer ?
#
loop_
_entity_poly.entity_id
_entity_poly.type
_entity_poly.pdbx_seq_one_letter_code
_entity_poly.pdbx_strand_id
1 'polypeptide(L)'
;MLKEEYGSDFEALIGGEALHKYLSELNVKKIGKKLRENLSGGKGGKGQRRRWRRRLKVVEDFINSGNDPVNMLLTRIPVIPPDLRPLVALKGGKFASSDLNDLYRRIINRNNRLRQISEMGAPTVMLHNEKRLLQEAVDALIENGARGKVVTGTGNRALKSLSDSIKGKQGRFRRNLLGKRVDYSGRSVIVIGPHLKFNQCGLPKEMAIELYKPFILRELIRRGVAANIKSARTYLENRSPVVFDIIEEIIKDHPVMLNRAPTLHRLGIQAFDPVLIEGKAIQLHPLVCPAFNADFDGDQMAVHVPLSPEACMEVKMLVMSTNNLIAPSNGQSIVTPTQDIVMGCNYLTKIKRGVTGEGSIFSSADEVEVAYAQDCIDLHARIKVRGINEIRESDDWEEADFKDLEKWEDYTTVGRVIFNSHMPKDFGYINTEITKRVMNDIVDKCYWEFGKYKTVKLLDSLKETGYKYATVSDISISVDDMHVPCVKQEIIEKAEERVKKVENNYSRGIITNVERYNNIIDIWSQVTERIAKNMMSEIKEKDSQPYTGQGPKFNPIQLMASSGARGSFDQIRQLAGMRGLMSRPQKSVSGAVGEIIESPIKSNFREGLTVLEYFISTHGGRKGLADTALKTAGAGYLTRRLVDASHNLVITEEDCGTVNGIRVGPLKEGNEIIESFSERIVGRVSLQTITDPIFDEVIVKEEEMISRAAAEKIEASQITNIRIRSVLTCETGYGLCSKCYGADLSTGKLAKPGLAVGIIAAQSIGEPGTQLTLRTFHVGGTASRVAQRSAVTSFYDGHLEYFGLSIIKNRKGELINVARKAEAVIRRSGKQVYNFDIRYGARIHALPGDEPTPVKRGELLVEWDPFSMPLISETDGSVRLIDISEGITAKIEVNQATGAEERVIIPYRSARFHPQIEVTTPEGDKRLYPLPVDTRLVVNEKDQVQAGDILAKIPQLTIKTRDITGGLPRVTELFEARKPKGSAVITEIDGTVRLGAIDKGIFKVTIESEQGESKVYTIPAGKHLVVYEGDKVYSGEALTDGPINPHDM
;
A
#
# COMPACT_ATOMS: atom_id res chain seq x y z
N MET A 1 16.36 -67.38 -14.46
CA MET A 1 16.12 -67.62 -13.02
C MET A 1 14.62 -67.63 -12.69
N LEU A 2 13.93 -66.51 -12.41
CA LEU A 2 12.51 -66.57 -11.99
C LEU A 2 11.52 -67.13 -13.04
N LYS A 3 11.72 -66.85 -14.33
CA LYS A 3 10.90 -67.46 -15.41
C LYS A 3 11.19 -68.95 -15.64
N GLU A 4 12.37 -69.42 -15.24
CA GLU A 4 12.76 -70.84 -15.35
C GLU A 4 12.25 -71.64 -14.15
N GLU A 5 12.12 -71.01 -12.97
CA GLU A 5 11.54 -71.64 -11.77
C GLU A 5 10.01 -71.74 -11.79
N TYR A 6 9.31 -70.69 -12.23
CA TYR A 6 7.84 -70.59 -12.11
C TYR A 6 7.09 -70.79 -13.44
N GLY A 7 7.80 -71.07 -14.53
CA GLY A 7 7.21 -71.39 -15.83
C GLY A 7 6.22 -70.34 -16.34
N SER A 8 5.01 -70.80 -16.71
CA SER A 8 3.92 -69.96 -17.24
C SER A 8 3.17 -69.13 -16.19
N ASP A 9 3.33 -69.43 -14.90
CA ASP A 9 2.57 -68.78 -13.81
C ASP A 9 3.16 -67.42 -13.39
N PHE A 10 4.33 -67.07 -13.93
CA PHE A 10 5.02 -65.83 -13.63
C PHE A 10 5.33 -65.02 -14.91
N GLU A 11 4.70 -63.85 -15.01
CA GLU A 11 4.94 -62.90 -16.09
C GLU A 11 5.62 -61.64 -15.56
N ALA A 12 6.82 -61.38 -16.08
CA ALA A 12 7.54 -60.14 -15.84
C ALA A 12 7.71 -59.38 -17.16
N LEU A 13 7.13 -58.18 -17.21
CA LEU A 13 7.26 -57.22 -18.29
C LEU A 13 8.12 -56.03 -17.83
N ILE A 14 8.65 -55.26 -18.80
CA ILE A 14 9.48 -54.08 -18.52
C ILE A 14 8.94 -52.87 -19.30
N GLY A 15 9.09 -51.68 -18.71
CA GLY A 15 8.81 -50.41 -19.40
C GLY A 15 7.33 -50.08 -19.53
N GLY A 16 6.97 -49.37 -20.60
CA GLY A 16 5.60 -48.88 -20.83
C GLY A 16 4.54 -49.98 -20.96
N GLU A 17 4.92 -51.14 -21.51
CA GLU A 17 4.03 -52.30 -21.66
C GLU A 17 3.64 -52.89 -20.30
N ALA A 18 4.59 -52.97 -19.36
CA ALA A 18 4.32 -53.41 -17.99
C ALA A 18 3.36 -52.46 -17.27
N LEU A 19 3.55 -51.15 -17.42
CA LEU A 19 2.67 -50.14 -16.84
C LEU A 19 1.27 -50.20 -17.45
N HIS A 20 1.17 -50.41 -18.77
CA HIS A 20 -0.12 -50.54 -19.44
C HIS A 20 -0.91 -51.73 -18.91
N LYS A 21 -0.29 -52.90 -18.82
CA LYS A 21 -0.92 -54.11 -18.26
C LYS A 21 -1.37 -53.89 -16.82
N TYR A 22 -0.48 -53.35 -15.98
CA TYR A 22 -0.79 -53.05 -14.58
C TYR A 22 -1.97 -52.09 -14.42
N LEU A 23 -2.04 -51.03 -15.23
CA LEU A 23 -3.13 -50.05 -15.18
C LEU A 23 -4.45 -50.63 -15.70
N SER A 24 -4.41 -51.51 -16.72
CA SER A 24 -5.62 -52.16 -17.24
C SER A 24 -6.28 -53.13 -16.24
N GLU A 25 -5.48 -53.77 -15.39
CA GLU A 25 -5.99 -54.67 -14.34
C GLU A 25 -6.43 -53.91 -13.07
N LEU A 26 -6.17 -52.61 -13.00
CA LEU A 26 -6.37 -51.80 -11.81
C LEU A 26 -7.85 -51.41 -11.62
N ASN A 27 -8.52 -52.06 -10.66
CA ASN A 27 -9.89 -51.73 -10.32
C ASN A 27 -9.98 -50.55 -9.31
N VAL A 28 -10.18 -49.35 -9.86
CA VAL A 28 -10.26 -48.08 -9.12
C VAL A 28 -11.37 -48.09 -8.06
N LYS A 29 -12.53 -48.70 -8.35
CA LYS A 29 -13.68 -48.80 -7.42
C LYS A 29 -13.35 -49.66 -6.20
N LYS A 30 -12.69 -50.80 -6.40
CA LYS A 30 -12.27 -51.71 -5.32
C LYS A 30 -11.24 -51.03 -4.40
N ILE A 31 -10.32 -50.26 -4.97
CA ILE A 31 -9.32 -49.48 -4.21
C ILE A 31 -10.00 -48.39 -3.39
N GLY A 32 -10.96 -47.65 -3.98
CA GLY A 32 -11.74 -46.63 -3.28
C GLY A 32 -12.46 -47.19 -2.05
N LYS A 33 -13.16 -48.31 -2.21
CA LYS A 33 -13.85 -49.00 -1.10
C LYS A 33 -12.88 -49.37 0.03
N LYS A 34 -11.75 -50.01 -0.29
CA LYS A 34 -10.73 -50.39 0.69
C LYS A 34 -10.11 -49.19 1.41
N LEU A 35 -9.89 -48.07 0.70
CA LEU A 35 -9.36 -46.84 1.31
C LEU A 35 -10.37 -46.19 2.26
N ARG A 36 -11.67 -46.22 1.95
CA ARG A 36 -12.73 -45.76 2.87
C ARG A 36 -12.79 -46.62 4.12
N GLU A 37 -12.78 -47.94 3.98
CA GLU A 37 -12.76 -48.89 5.10
C GLU A 37 -11.54 -48.70 6.02
N ASN A 38 -10.36 -48.43 5.45
CA ASN A 38 -9.15 -48.14 6.22
C ASN A 38 -9.24 -46.81 6.99
N LEU A 39 -9.89 -45.80 6.39
CA LEU A 39 -10.08 -44.50 7.03
C LEU A 39 -11.14 -44.54 8.13
N SER A 40 -12.24 -45.27 7.94
CA SER A 40 -13.29 -45.45 8.95
C SER A 40 -12.86 -46.37 10.09
N GLY A 41 -12.14 -47.46 9.77
CA GLY A 41 -11.63 -48.43 10.76
C GLY A 41 -10.48 -47.93 11.63
N GLY A 42 -10.09 -46.66 11.50
CA GLY A 42 -9.12 -46.01 12.37
C GLY A 42 -7.69 -46.54 12.35
N LYS A 43 -7.35 -47.49 11.47
CA LYS A 43 -6.03 -48.11 11.40
C LYS A 43 -4.97 -47.10 10.94
N GLY A 44 -3.79 -47.09 11.57
CA GLY A 44 -2.63 -46.29 11.14
C GLY A 44 -2.49 -44.89 11.74
N GLY A 45 -1.23 -44.46 11.92
CA GLY A 45 -0.89 -43.15 12.49
C GLY A 45 -1.25 -41.95 11.59
N LYS A 46 -1.14 -40.72 12.14
CA LYS A 46 -1.52 -39.44 11.47
C LYS A 46 -0.95 -39.32 10.03
N GLY A 47 0.31 -39.71 9.82
CA GLY A 47 0.97 -39.64 8.50
C GLY A 47 0.39 -40.60 7.45
N GLN A 48 -0.02 -41.81 7.86
CA GLN A 48 -0.57 -42.82 6.97
C GLN A 48 -2.01 -42.48 6.57
N ARG A 49 -2.81 -42.00 7.52
CA ARG A 49 -4.15 -41.46 7.25
C ARG A 49 -4.11 -40.29 6.25
N ARG A 50 -3.12 -39.39 6.38
CA ARG A 50 -2.93 -38.29 5.42
C ARG A 50 -2.63 -38.81 4.00
N ARG A 51 -1.80 -39.85 3.87
CA ARG A 51 -1.53 -40.50 2.56
C ARG A 51 -2.78 -41.14 1.98
N TRP A 52 -3.55 -41.87 2.79
CA TRP A 52 -4.79 -42.51 2.34
C TRP A 52 -5.84 -41.48 1.90
N ARG A 53 -6.02 -40.39 2.64
CA ARG A 53 -6.90 -39.28 2.22
C ARG A 53 -6.51 -38.70 0.86
N ARG A 54 -5.22 -38.40 0.66
CA ARG A 54 -4.73 -37.89 -0.64
C ARG A 54 -4.97 -38.88 -1.77
N ARG A 55 -4.72 -40.17 -1.53
CA ARG A 55 -4.93 -41.22 -2.53
C ARG A 55 -6.41 -41.43 -2.84
N LEU A 56 -7.27 -41.42 -1.81
CA LEU A 56 -8.71 -41.56 -1.97
C LEU A 56 -9.28 -40.43 -2.83
N LYS A 57 -8.83 -39.18 -2.60
CA LYS A 57 -9.24 -38.04 -3.44
C LYS A 57 -8.95 -38.29 -4.93
N VAL A 58 -7.72 -38.70 -5.27
CA VAL A 58 -7.35 -39.01 -6.67
C VAL A 58 -8.22 -40.13 -7.25
N VAL A 59 -8.47 -41.19 -6.46
CA VAL A 59 -9.30 -42.33 -6.87
C VAL A 59 -10.75 -41.89 -7.12
N GLU A 60 -11.31 -41.03 -6.26
CA GLU A 60 -12.65 -40.48 -6.42
C GLU A 60 -12.74 -39.53 -7.62
N ASP A 61 -11.72 -38.71 -7.86
CA ASP A 61 -11.64 -37.86 -9.07
C ASP A 61 -11.65 -38.70 -10.35
N PHE A 62 -10.96 -39.86 -10.38
CA PHE A 62 -11.03 -40.81 -11.51
C PHE A 62 -12.42 -41.44 -11.67
N ILE A 63 -13.06 -41.83 -10.56
CA ILE A 63 -14.42 -42.41 -10.59
C ILE A 63 -15.43 -41.38 -11.09
N ASN A 64 -15.36 -40.14 -10.59
CA ASN A 64 -16.28 -39.07 -10.94
C ASN A 64 -16.07 -38.56 -12.37
N SER A 65 -14.83 -38.54 -12.85
CA SER A 65 -14.52 -38.09 -14.22
C SER A 65 -14.80 -39.14 -15.30
N GLY A 66 -14.95 -40.42 -14.92
CA GLY A 66 -15.16 -41.52 -15.87
C GLY A 66 -13.92 -41.86 -16.73
N ASN A 67 -12.77 -41.25 -16.45
CA ASN A 67 -11.54 -41.50 -17.20
C ASN A 67 -10.90 -42.84 -16.80
N ASP A 68 -10.43 -43.59 -17.79
CA ASP A 68 -9.64 -44.80 -17.56
C ASP A 68 -8.18 -44.44 -17.25
N PRO A 69 -7.57 -44.96 -16.16
CA PRO A 69 -6.14 -44.80 -15.87
C PRO A 69 -5.21 -45.17 -17.03
N VAL A 70 -5.60 -46.12 -17.89
CA VAL A 70 -4.79 -46.56 -19.04
C VAL A 70 -4.54 -45.42 -20.03
N ASN A 71 -5.44 -44.43 -20.12
CA ASN A 71 -5.31 -43.28 -21.02
C ASN A 71 -4.11 -42.36 -20.70
N MET A 72 -3.45 -42.54 -19.55
CA MET A 72 -2.20 -41.84 -19.24
C MET A 72 -1.02 -42.30 -20.12
N LEU A 73 -1.13 -43.49 -20.74
CA LEU A 73 -0.12 -44.04 -21.65
C LEU A 73 -0.56 -43.82 -23.10
N LEU A 74 0.08 -42.86 -23.76
CA LEU A 74 -0.24 -42.51 -25.15
C LEU A 74 0.27 -43.58 -26.11
N THR A 75 -0.65 -44.33 -26.71
CA THR A 75 -0.35 -45.26 -27.82
C THR A 75 -0.42 -44.58 -29.18
N ARG A 76 -1.10 -43.44 -29.27
CA ARG A 76 -1.27 -42.63 -30.49
C ARG A 76 -1.02 -41.16 -30.18
N ILE A 77 -0.27 -40.48 -31.04
CA ILE A 77 0.06 -39.06 -30.88
C ILE A 77 -0.64 -38.25 -31.98
N PRO A 78 -1.53 -37.31 -31.61
CA PRO A 78 -2.15 -36.42 -32.59
C PRO A 78 -1.13 -35.42 -33.17
N VAL A 79 -1.24 -35.16 -34.48
CA VAL A 79 -0.39 -34.19 -35.18
C VAL A 79 -1.17 -32.92 -35.42
N ILE A 80 -0.61 -31.77 -35.02
CA ILE A 80 -1.23 -30.46 -35.22
C ILE A 80 -1.39 -30.12 -36.72
N PRO A 81 -2.51 -29.52 -37.14
CA PRO A 81 -2.71 -29.07 -38.53
C PRO A 81 -1.58 -28.16 -39.06
N PRO A 82 -1.16 -28.30 -40.32
CA PRO A 82 -0.09 -27.50 -40.93
C PRO A 82 -0.22 -25.98 -40.77
N ASP A 83 -1.44 -25.43 -40.83
CA ASP A 83 -1.68 -23.98 -40.71
C ASP A 83 -1.27 -23.41 -39.34
N LEU A 84 -1.29 -24.24 -38.29
CA LEU A 84 -0.84 -23.87 -36.95
C LEU A 84 0.68 -24.08 -36.76
N ARG A 85 1.35 -24.68 -37.76
CA ARG A 85 2.81 -24.91 -37.83
C ARG A 85 3.35 -24.55 -39.22
N PRO A 86 3.11 -23.32 -39.70
CA PRO A 86 3.29 -22.98 -41.10
C PRO A 86 4.75 -23.06 -41.54
N LEU A 87 4.93 -23.35 -42.82
CA LEU A 87 6.21 -23.28 -43.52
C LEU A 87 6.10 -22.13 -44.51
N VAL A 88 6.61 -20.96 -44.13
CA VAL A 88 6.44 -19.72 -44.89
C VAL A 88 7.69 -19.46 -45.72
N ALA A 89 7.51 -19.29 -47.03
CA ALA A 89 8.60 -18.87 -47.91
C ALA A 89 8.92 -17.38 -47.64
N LEU A 90 10.18 -17.10 -47.31
CA LEU A 90 10.70 -15.75 -47.18
C LEU A 90 11.28 -15.28 -48.53
N LYS A 91 11.37 -13.96 -48.71
CA LYS A 91 12.06 -13.37 -49.87
C LYS A 91 13.51 -13.88 -49.90
N GLY A 92 13.94 -14.44 -51.03
CA GLY A 92 15.28 -15.03 -51.20
C GLY A 92 15.35 -16.56 -51.08
N GLY A 93 14.24 -17.29 -51.24
CA GLY A 93 14.22 -18.76 -51.35
C GLY A 93 14.43 -19.51 -50.03
N LYS A 94 14.57 -18.79 -48.90
CA LYS A 94 14.63 -19.38 -47.55
C LYS A 94 13.23 -19.68 -47.04
N PHE A 95 13.10 -20.77 -46.27
CA PHE A 95 11.85 -21.12 -45.60
C PHE A 95 11.96 -20.87 -44.09
N ALA A 96 10.96 -20.21 -43.53
CA ALA A 96 10.75 -20.15 -42.09
C ALA A 96 9.83 -21.31 -41.69
N SER A 97 10.36 -22.27 -40.93
CA SER A 97 9.59 -23.39 -40.40
C SER A 97 9.32 -23.20 -38.91
N SER A 98 8.14 -23.60 -38.46
CA SER A 98 7.83 -23.70 -37.03
C SER A 98 8.70 -24.76 -36.33
N ASP A 99 9.16 -24.46 -35.11
CA ASP A 99 9.91 -25.38 -34.25
C ASP A 99 9.20 -26.73 -34.04
N LEU A 100 7.86 -26.74 -34.05
CA LEU A 100 7.07 -27.96 -33.92
C LEU A 100 7.32 -28.96 -35.05
N ASN A 101 7.59 -28.48 -36.27
CA ASN A 101 7.88 -29.34 -37.41
C ASN A 101 9.16 -30.16 -37.17
N ASP A 102 10.17 -29.57 -36.53
CA ASP A 102 11.40 -30.26 -36.18
C ASP A 102 11.19 -31.33 -35.12
N LEU A 103 10.36 -31.04 -34.11
CA LEU A 103 10.00 -32.01 -33.06
C LEU A 103 9.20 -33.18 -33.63
N TYR A 104 8.19 -32.92 -34.48
CA TYR A 104 7.44 -33.97 -35.17
C TYR A 104 8.32 -34.82 -36.08
N ARG A 105 9.21 -34.20 -36.87
CA ARG A 105 10.15 -34.90 -37.74
C ARG A 105 11.03 -35.87 -36.95
N ARG A 106 11.51 -35.47 -35.76
CA ARG A 106 12.30 -36.36 -34.88
C ARG A 106 11.48 -37.57 -34.42
N ILE A 107 10.24 -37.37 -33.96
CA ILE A 107 9.37 -38.47 -33.52
C ILE A 107 9.09 -39.43 -34.67
N ILE A 108 8.74 -38.92 -35.85
CA ILE A 108 8.44 -39.75 -37.03
C ILE A 108 9.66 -40.59 -37.41
N ASN A 109 10.85 -39.98 -37.47
CA ASN A 109 12.09 -40.69 -37.80
C ASN A 109 12.42 -41.78 -36.77
N ARG A 110 12.25 -41.49 -35.48
CA ARG A 110 12.48 -42.46 -34.39
C ARG A 110 11.47 -43.60 -34.41
N ASN A 111 10.20 -43.31 -34.63
CA ASN A 111 9.14 -44.30 -34.70
C ASN A 111 9.32 -45.24 -35.91
N ASN A 112 9.65 -44.68 -37.07
CA ASN A 112 9.94 -45.46 -38.28
C ASN A 112 11.17 -46.35 -38.09
N ARG A 113 12.22 -45.83 -37.45
CA ARG A 113 13.42 -46.61 -37.11
C ARG A 113 13.12 -47.74 -36.13
N LEU A 114 12.34 -47.48 -35.08
CA LEU A 114 11.91 -48.51 -34.12
C LEU A 114 11.14 -49.62 -34.82
N ARG A 115 10.24 -49.26 -35.76
CA ARG A 115 9.50 -50.23 -36.57
C ARG A 115 10.42 -51.10 -37.42
N GLN A 116 11.38 -50.50 -38.13
CA GLN A 116 12.37 -51.24 -38.94
C GLN A 116 13.21 -52.20 -38.09
N ILE A 117 13.70 -51.75 -36.93
CA ILE A 117 14.49 -52.58 -35.99
C ILE A 117 13.66 -53.77 -35.47
N SER A 118 12.36 -53.55 -35.23
CA SER A 118 11.45 -54.60 -34.79
C SER A 118 11.15 -55.63 -35.89
N GLU A 119 10.98 -55.20 -37.14
CA GLU A 119 10.72 -56.07 -38.29
C GLU A 119 11.96 -56.93 -38.64
N MET A 120 13.17 -56.42 -38.39
CA MET A 120 14.44 -57.14 -38.63
C MET A 120 14.82 -58.15 -37.54
N GLY A 121 14.07 -58.26 -36.44
CA GLY A 121 14.40 -59.16 -35.33
C GLY A 121 15.70 -58.80 -34.60
N ALA A 122 16.05 -57.51 -34.53
CA ALA A 122 17.29 -57.03 -33.93
C ALA A 122 17.37 -57.27 -32.40
N PRO A 123 18.58 -57.22 -31.79
CA PRO A 123 18.75 -57.46 -30.36
C PRO A 123 17.91 -56.54 -29.46
N THR A 124 17.44 -57.09 -28.32
CA THR A 124 16.59 -56.39 -27.35
C THR A 124 17.19 -55.08 -26.82
N VAL A 125 18.51 -55.00 -26.72
CA VAL A 125 19.23 -53.78 -26.30
C VAL A 125 18.98 -52.63 -27.27
N MET A 126 18.99 -52.89 -28.58
CA MET A 126 18.73 -51.86 -29.60
C MET A 126 17.27 -51.40 -29.55
N LEU A 127 16.32 -52.34 -29.40
CA LEU A 127 14.90 -52.02 -29.23
C LEU A 127 14.65 -51.15 -28.01
N HIS A 128 15.24 -51.49 -26.86
CA HIS A 128 15.10 -50.70 -25.63
C HIS A 128 15.70 -49.30 -25.76
N ASN A 129 16.85 -49.16 -26.42
CA ASN A 129 17.45 -47.86 -26.65
C ASN A 129 16.58 -46.99 -27.58
N GLU A 130 16.05 -47.54 -28.67
CA GLU A 130 15.20 -46.76 -29.59
C GLU A 130 13.84 -46.43 -28.96
N LYS A 131 13.24 -47.33 -28.15
CA LYS A 131 12.06 -47.02 -27.32
C LYS A 131 12.33 -45.85 -26.36
N ARG A 132 13.50 -45.82 -25.70
CA ARG A 132 13.92 -44.70 -24.84
C ARG A 132 14.04 -43.39 -25.62
N LEU A 133 14.71 -43.41 -26.77
CA LEU A 133 14.90 -42.23 -27.61
C LEU A 133 13.58 -41.71 -28.21
N LEU A 134 12.65 -42.62 -28.53
CA LEU A 134 11.29 -42.25 -28.94
C LEU A 134 10.56 -41.56 -27.79
N GLN A 135 10.61 -42.11 -26.58
CA GLN A 135 10.02 -41.48 -25.39
C GLN A 135 10.60 -40.08 -25.17
N GLU A 136 11.92 -39.91 -25.26
CA GLU A 136 12.58 -38.60 -25.14
C GLU A 136 12.11 -37.60 -26.21
N ALA A 137 11.91 -38.05 -27.45
CA ALA A 137 11.41 -37.20 -28.52
C ALA A 137 9.95 -36.78 -28.29
N VAL A 138 9.11 -37.69 -27.78
CA VAL A 138 7.72 -37.40 -27.42
C VAL A 138 7.64 -36.44 -26.23
N ASP A 139 8.45 -36.69 -25.20
CA ASP A 139 8.56 -35.80 -24.04
C ASP A 139 8.97 -34.39 -24.49
N ALA A 140 9.94 -34.26 -25.41
CA ALA A 140 10.37 -32.97 -25.93
C ALA A 140 9.30 -32.23 -26.76
N LEU A 141 8.41 -32.95 -27.46
CA LEU A 141 7.26 -32.35 -28.14
C LEU A 141 6.26 -31.75 -27.14
N ILE A 142 5.94 -32.50 -26.09
CA ILE A 142 4.97 -32.08 -25.07
C ILE A 142 5.58 -30.96 -24.22
N GLU A 143 6.74 -31.21 -23.60
CA GLU A 143 7.45 -30.27 -22.74
C GLU A 143 8.97 -30.44 -22.86
N ASN A 144 9.58 -29.55 -23.65
CA ASN A 144 11.02 -29.55 -23.84
C ASN A 144 11.75 -29.13 -22.55
N GLY A 145 12.61 -30.01 -22.02
CA GLY A 145 13.37 -29.78 -20.80
C GLY A 145 12.80 -30.41 -19.52
N ALA A 146 11.63 -31.07 -19.57
CA ALA A 146 11.06 -31.75 -18.39
C ALA A 146 11.99 -32.84 -17.81
N ARG A 147 12.79 -33.50 -18.66
CA ARG A 147 13.79 -34.52 -18.28
C ARG A 147 15.24 -34.01 -18.35
N GLY A 148 15.45 -32.70 -18.18
CA GLY A 148 16.77 -32.07 -18.05
C GLY A 148 17.43 -31.67 -19.36
N LYS A 149 17.59 -32.58 -20.33
CA LYS A 149 18.26 -32.24 -21.61
C LYS A 149 17.29 -31.57 -22.58
N VAL A 150 17.57 -30.31 -22.89
CA VAL A 150 16.78 -29.52 -23.84
C VAL A 150 17.18 -29.85 -25.27
N VAL A 151 16.18 -30.09 -26.11
CA VAL A 151 16.39 -30.29 -27.54
C VAL A 151 16.56 -28.92 -28.21
N THR A 152 17.71 -28.73 -28.86
CA THR A 152 18.06 -27.50 -29.57
C THR A 152 17.95 -27.65 -31.09
N GLY A 153 17.66 -26.53 -31.76
CA GLY A 153 17.66 -26.38 -33.22
C GLY A 153 18.96 -25.81 -33.76
N THR A 154 18.97 -25.46 -35.05
CA THR A 154 20.08 -24.75 -35.70
C THR A 154 20.27 -23.38 -35.04
N GLY A 155 21.42 -23.16 -34.39
CA GLY A 155 21.72 -21.95 -33.61
C GLY A 155 21.66 -22.11 -32.09
N ASN A 156 21.69 -23.33 -31.56
CA ASN A 156 21.68 -23.64 -30.11
C ASN A 156 20.48 -23.08 -29.32
N ARG A 157 19.46 -22.56 -30.00
CA ARG A 157 18.19 -22.18 -29.37
C ARG A 157 17.37 -23.43 -29.02
N ALA A 158 16.79 -23.46 -27.83
CA ALA A 158 15.79 -24.45 -27.45
C ALA A 158 14.58 -24.38 -28.39
N LEU A 159 14.13 -25.55 -28.89
CA LEU A 159 12.92 -25.63 -29.69
C LEU A 159 11.68 -25.42 -28.81
N LYS A 160 10.72 -24.64 -29.31
CA LYS A 160 9.46 -24.39 -28.61
C LYS A 160 8.55 -25.63 -28.62
N SER A 161 8.19 -26.13 -27.44
CA SER A 161 7.26 -27.26 -27.28
C SER A 161 5.79 -26.85 -27.38
N LEU A 162 4.89 -27.84 -27.35
CA LEU A 162 3.44 -27.61 -27.23
C LEU A 162 3.09 -26.87 -25.94
N SER A 163 3.66 -27.30 -24.82
CA SER A 163 3.46 -26.64 -23.53
C SER A 163 3.93 -25.19 -23.57
N ASP A 164 5.11 -24.89 -24.14
CA ASP A 164 5.63 -23.52 -24.27
C ASP A 164 4.79 -22.62 -25.18
N SER A 165 4.02 -23.21 -26.09
CA SER A 165 3.06 -22.50 -26.93
C SER A 165 1.82 -22.06 -26.15
N ILE A 166 1.52 -22.73 -25.04
CA ILE A 166 0.36 -22.46 -24.18
C ILE A 166 0.76 -21.64 -22.95
N LYS A 167 1.85 -22.05 -22.26
CA LYS A 167 2.31 -21.49 -20.98
C LYS A 167 3.24 -20.28 -21.16
N GLY A 168 3.44 -19.55 -20.07
CA GLY A 168 4.38 -18.42 -20.00
C GLY A 168 3.84 -17.11 -20.59
N LYS A 169 4.69 -16.08 -20.62
CA LYS A 169 4.31 -14.73 -21.11
C LYS A 169 4.05 -14.70 -22.62
N GLN A 170 4.79 -15.50 -23.38
CA GLN A 170 4.66 -15.64 -24.84
C GLN A 170 3.68 -16.77 -25.25
N GLY A 171 3.02 -17.40 -24.28
CA GLY A 171 2.00 -18.41 -24.51
C GLY A 171 0.69 -17.80 -25.01
N ARG A 172 -0.11 -18.62 -25.71
CA ARG A 172 -1.37 -18.17 -26.34
C ARG A 172 -2.35 -17.53 -25.36
N PHE A 173 -2.50 -18.06 -24.14
CA PHE A 173 -3.42 -17.50 -23.14
C PHE A 173 -3.12 -16.04 -22.82
N ARG A 174 -1.85 -15.69 -22.58
CA ARG A 174 -1.48 -14.33 -22.19
C ARG A 174 -1.35 -13.38 -23.37
N ARG A 175 -0.70 -13.80 -24.46
CA ARG A 175 -0.34 -12.91 -25.57
C ARG A 175 -1.41 -12.78 -26.65
N ASN A 176 -2.27 -13.78 -26.82
CA ASN A 176 -3.20 -13.86 -27.95
C ASN A 176 -4.66 -13.97 -27.54
N LEU A 177 -4.98 -14.46 -26.34
CA LEU A 177 -6.36 -14.53 -25.85
C LEU A 177 -6.70 -13.33 -24.98
N LEU A 178 -5.94 -13.11 -23.90
CA LEU A 178 -6.15 -11.97 -23.00
C LEU A 178 -5.60 -10.66 -23.59
N GLY A 179 -4.36 -10.68 -24.08
CA GLY A 179 -3.82 -9.62 -24.93
C GLY A 179 -4.15 -9.90 -26.39
N LYS A 180 -4.62 -8.90 -27.13
CA LYS A 180 -4.84 -8.99 -28.58
C LYS A 180 -4.44 -7.69 -29.25
N ARG A 181 -3.97 -7.79 -30.50
CA ARG A 181 -3.91 -6.62 -31.39
C ARG A 181 -5.32 -6.36 -31.89
N VAL A 182 -5.71 -5.09 -31.91
CA VAL A 182 -7.06 -4.65 -32.24
C VAL A 182 -6.97 -3.66 -33.39
N ASP A 183 -7.77 -3.86 -34.42
CA ASP A 183 -7.91 -2.91 -35.53
C ASP A 183 -8.65 -1.64 -35.06
N TYR A 184 -8.71 -0.59 -35.89
CA TYR A 184 -9.35 0.69 -35.54
C TYR A 184 -8.79 1.30 -34.24
N SER A 185 -7.48 1.17 -34.08
CA SER A 185 -6.72 1.75 -32.98
C SER A 185 -5.49 2.50 -33.49
N GLY A 186 -5.07 3.51 -32.73
CA GLY A 186 -3.91 4.34 -33.02
C GLY A 186 -3.18 4.70 -31.75
N ARG A 187 -1.95 5.20 -31.84
CA ARG A 187 -1.22 5.78 -30.70
C ARG A 187 -0.46 7.02 -31.13
N SER A 188 -0.40 8.02 -30.26
CA SER A 188 0.48 9.18 -30.44
C SER A 188 0.89 9.77 -29.10
N VAL A 189 1.86 10.68 -29.14
CA VAL A 189 2.28 11.48 -27.99
C VAL A 189 1.13 12.39 -27.55
N ILE A 190 0.97 12.53 -26.24
CA ILE A 190 -0.03 13.43 -25.67
C ILE A 190 0.53 14.82 -25.42
N VAL A 191 -0.31 15.82 -25.61
CA VAL A 191 -0.06 17.23 -25.31
C VAL A 191 -1.25 17.80 -24.56
N ILE A 192 -1.04 18.92 -23.86
CA ILE A 192 -2.08 19.54 -23.06
C ILE A 192 -3.10 20.29 -23.94
N GLY A 193 -4.40 20.11 -23.68
CA GLY A 193 -5.48 20.82 -24.36
C GLY A 193 -6.31 21.65 -23.38
N PRO A 194 -5.85 22.84 -22.94
CA PRO A 194 -6.50 23.61 -21.88
C PRO A 194 -7.86 24.20 -22.29
N HIS A 195 -8.07 24.42 -23.59
CA HIS A 195 -9.31 24.96 -24.17
C HIS A 195 -10.40 23.90 -24.42
N LEU A 196 -10.06 22.61 -24.29
CA LEU A 196 -11.03 21.53 -24.43
C LEU A 196 -12.00 21.54 -23.25
N LYS A 197 -13.26 21.14 -23.49
CA LYS A 197 -14.20 20.84 -22.41
C LYS A 197 -13.88 19.51 -21.76
N PHE A 198 -14.41 19.28 -20.57
CA PHE A 198 -14.12 18.07 -19.80
C PHE A 198 -14.43 16.73 -20.52
N ASN A 199 -15.47 16.70 -21.36
CA ASN A 199 -15.87 15.52 -22.13
C ASN A 199 -15.10 15.35 -23.46
N GLN A 200 -14.20 16.27 -23.80
CA GLN A 200 -13.58 16.32 -25.13
C GLN A 200 -12.11 15.88 -25.12
N CYS A 201 -11.65 15.38 -26.26
CA CYS A 201 -10.24 15.17 -26.54
C CYS A 201 -9.87 15.66 -27.94
N GLY A 202 -8.66 16.16 -28.14
CA GLY A 202 -8.20 16.57 -29.47
C GLY A 202 -7.60 15.40 -30.24
N LEU A 203 -8.17 15.09 -31.41
CA LEU A 203 -7.73 14.02 -32.30
C LEU A 203 -7.11 14.62 -33.57
N PRO A 204 -5.84 14.28 -33.90
CA PRO A 204 -5.21 14.68 -35.15
C PRO A 204 -6.03 14.30 -36.38
N LYS A 205 -6.20 15.24 -37.32
CA LYS A 205 -6.90 15.01 -38.60
C LYS A 205 -6.40 13.77 -39.35
N GLU A 206 -5.08 13.57 -39.44
CA GLU A 206 -4.49 12.41 -40.12
C GLU A 206 -4.87 11.09 -39.44
N MET A 207 -4.92 11.08 -38.10
CA MET A 207 -5.30 9.92 -37.32
C MET A 207 -6.80 9.63 -37.47
N ALA A 208 -7.65 10.67 -37.43
CA ALA A 208 -9.09 10.54 -37.60
C ALA A 208 -9.45 9.92 -38.96
N ILE A 209 -8.78 10.32 -40.05
CA ILE A 209 -9.02 9.76 -41.40
C ILE A 209 -8.79 8.24 -41.41
N GLU A 210 -7.70 7.75 -40.81
CA GLU A 210 -7.38 6.33 -40.85
C GLU A 210 -8.27 5.51 -39.89
N LEU A 211 -8.61 6.06 -38.72
CA LEU A 211 -9.50 5.42 -37.75
C LEU A 211 -10.94 5.31 -38.26
N TYR A 212 -11.47 6.36 -38.88
CA TYR A 212 -12.86 6.43 -39.36
C TYR A 212 -13.02 6.06 -40.84
N LYS A 213 -11.95 5.58 -41.48
CA LYS A 213 -11.91 5.18 -42.90
C LYS A 213 -13.15 4.44 -43.42
N PRO A 214 -13.68 3.37 -42.77
CA PRO A 214 -14.86 2.68 -43.31
C PRO A 214 -16.12 3.55 -43.26
N PHE A 215 -16.28 4.41 -42.25
CA PHE A 215 -17.42 5.30 -42.11
C PHE A 215 -17.39 6.40 -43.17
N ILE A 216 -16.21 6.98 -43.41
CA ILE A 216 -16.00 8.00 -44.45
C ILE A 216 -16.33 7.42 -45.83
N LEU A 217 -15.81 6.23 -46.16
CA LEU A 217 -16.07 5.58 -47.45
C LEU A 217 -17.56 5.30 -47.67
N ARG A 218 -18.27 4.85 -46.62
CA ARG A 218 -19.72 4.63 -46.66
C ARG A 218 -20.46 5.94 -46.90
N GLU A 219 -20.09 7.01 -46.21
CA GLU A 219 -20.80 8.28 -46.28
C GLU A 219 -20.56 9.01 -47.61
N LEU A 220 -19.35 8.92 -48.18
CA LEU A 220 -19.04 9.44 -49.53
C LEU A 220 -19.91 8.79 -50.62
N ILE A 221 -20.16 7.48 -50.50
CA ILE A 221 -21.04 6.75 -51.43
C ILE A 221 -22.50 7.11 -51.16
N ARG A 222 -22.92 7.16 -49.88
CA ARG A 222 -24.31 7.48 -49.48
C ARG A 222 -24.75 8.87 -49.98
N ARG A 223 -23.86 9.86 -49.94
CA ARG A 223 -24.14 11.23 -50.43
C ARG A 223 -24.01 11.39 -51.95
N GLY A 224 -23.61 10.35 -52.67
CA GLY A 224 -23.38 10.40 -54.12
C GLY A 224 -22.14 11.19 -54.54
N VAL A 225 -21.25 11.57 -53.60
CA VAL A 225 -19.98 12.26 -53.89
C VAL A 225 -19.02 11.33 -54.63
N ALA A 226 -19.06 10.03 -54.31
CA ALA A 226 -18.28 9.00 -54.98
C ALA A 226 -19.18 7.88 -55.52
N ALA A 227 -18.99 7.51 -56.78
CA ALA A 227 -19.80 6.49 -57.43
C ALA A 227 -19.53 5.06 -56.92
N ASN A 228 -18.27 4.76 -56.55
CA ASN A 228 -17.87 3.44 -56.05
C ASN A 228 -16.75 3.54 -55.00
N ILE A 229 -16.46 2.41 -54.32
CA ILE A 229 -15.45 2.33 -53.25
C ILE A 229 -14.06 2.77 -53.76
N LYS A 230 -13.73 2.49 -55.01
CA LYS A 230 -12.43 2.86 -55.59
C LYS A 230 -12.31 4.37 -55.73
N SER A 231 -13.32 5.05 -56.28
CA SER A 231 -13.37 6.51 -56.34
C SER A 231 -13.38 7.12 -54.94
N ALA A 232 -14.13 6.55 -53.99
CA ALA A 232 -14.18 7.03 -52.62
C ALA A 232 -12.80 6.92 -51.94
N ARG A 233 -12.05 5.83 -52.20
CA ARG A 233 -10.66 5.68 -51.74
C ARG A 233 -9.74 6.74 -52.35
N THR A 234 -9.91 7.08 -53.63
CA THR A 234 -9.14 8.17 -54.26
C THR A 234 -9.42 9.53 -53.62
N TYR A 235 -10.69 9.86 -53.31
CA TYR A 235 -11.03 11.09 -52.58
C TYR A 235 -10.37 11.15 -51.19
N LEU A 236 -10.34 10.01 -50.49
CA LEU A 236 -9.71 9.88 -49.18
C LEU A 236 -8.17 10.00 -49.25
N GLU A 237 -7.54 9.34 -50.23
CA GLU A 237 -6.10 9.43 -50.47
C GLU A 237 -5.66 10.85 -50.85
N ASN A 238 -6.48 11.56 -51.64
CA ASN A 238 -6.25 12.95 -52.03
C ASN A 238 -6.58 13.97 -50.93
N ARG A 239 -7.09 13.53 -49.77
CA ARG A 239 -7.45 14.39 -48.61
C ARG A 239 -8.33 15.59 -49.01
N SER A 240 -9.35 15.34 -49.85
CA SER A 240 -10.23 16.41 -50.35
C SER A 240 -11.00 17.10 -49.21
N PRO A 241 -11.28 18.41 -49.28
CA PRO A 241 -11.99 19.16 -48.23
C PRO A 241 -13.30 18.51 -47.75
N VAL A 242 -14.08 17.97 -48.70
CA VAL A 242 -15.35 17.26 -48.45
C VAL A 242 -15.19 16.10 -47.46
N VAL A 243 -14.02 15.47 -47.39
CA VAL A 243 -13.74 14.39 -46.44
C VAL A 243 -13.72 14.92 -45.01
N PHE A 244 -13.17 16.13 -44.78
CA PHE A 244 -13.11 16.71 -43.44
C PHE A 244 -14.50 17.11 -42.94
N ASP A 245 -15.34 17.68 -43.80
CA ASP A 245 -16.73 18.02 -43.46
C ASP A 245 -17.52 16.76 -43.04
N ILE A 246 -17.33 15.66 -43.78
CA ILE A 246 -17.95 14.36 -43.47
C ILE A 246 -17.44 13.80 -42.14
N ILE A 247 -16.12 13.88 -41.89
CA ILE A 247 -15.54 13.39 -40.64
C ILE A 247 -16.06 14.17 -39.44
N GLU A 248 -16.16 15.50 -39.54
CA GLU A 248 -16.64 16.35 -38.46
C GLU A 248 -18.10 16.03 -38.09
N GLU A 249 -18.92 15.63 -39.06
CA GLU A 249 -20.28 15.15 -38.82
C GLU A 249 -20.30 13.76 -38.14
N ILE A 250 -19.50 12.81 -38.64
CA ILE A 250 -19.42 11.44 -38.08
C ILE A 250 -18.94 11.46 -36.63
N ILE A 251 -17.97 12.33 -36.31
CA ILE A 251 -17.33 12.39 -35.00
C ILE A 251 -18.30 12.83 -33.89
N LYS A 252 -19.31 13.66 -34.18
CA LYS A 252 -20.27 14.16 -33.17
C LYS A 252 -21.03 13.03 -32.47
N ASP A 253 -21.33 11.95 -33.19
CA ASP A 253 -22.10 10.83 -32.64
C ASP A 253 -21.22 9.66 -32.18
N HIS A 254 -19.93 9.66 -32.50
CA HIS A 254 -19.01 8.55 -32.23
C HIS A 254 -17.89 8.93 -31.25
N PRO A 255 -18.02 8.57 -29.95
CA PRO A 255 -16.98 8.83 -28.96
C PRO A 255 -15.75 7.96 -29.23
N VAL A 256 -14.60 8.37 -28.72
CA VAL A 256 -13.36 7.58 -28.75
C VAL A 256 -12.94 7.20 -27.34
N MET A 257 -12.33 6.02 -27.19
CA MET A 257 -11.72 5.62 -25.94
C MET A 257 -10.22 5.94 -25.98
N LEU A 258 -9.74 6.66 -24.98
CA LEU A 258 -8.33 6.88 -24.72
C LEU A 258 -7.84 5.93 -23.64
N ASN A 259 -6.67 5.33 -23.86
CA ASN A 259 -6.03 4.39 -22.95
C ASN A 259 -4.57 4.76 -22.72
N ARG A 260 -4.18 4.91 -21.45
CA ARG A 260 -2.76 5.01 -21.07
C ARG A 260 -2.28 3.67 -20.51
N ALA A 261 -1.28 3.10 -21.17
CA ALA A 261 -0.64 1.86 -20.72
C ALA A 261 0.55 2.16 -19.79
N PRO A 262 0.73 1.40 -18.69
CA PRO A 262 -0.08 0.27 -18.23
C PRO A 262 -1.36 0.69 -17.49
N THR A 263 -2.48 0.06 -17.83
CA THR A 263 -3.79 0.31 -17.18
C THR A 263 -3.85 -0.39 -15.82
N LEU A 264 -3.59 0.34 -14.73
CA LEU A 264 -3.59 -0.21 -13.36
C LEU A 264 -4.99 -0.26 -12.73
N HIS A 265 -5.88 0.65 -13.16
CA HIS A 265 -7.24 0.80 -12.69
C HIS A 265 -8.14 1.22 -13.84
N ARG A 266 -9.46 1.09 -13.67
CA ARG A 266 -10.43 1.35 -14.75
C ARG A 266 -10.35 2.75 -15.35
N LEU A 267 -9.97 3.78 -14.59
CA LEU A 267 -9.90 5.17 -15.10
C LEU A 267 -8.69 5.41 -16.02
N GLY A 268 -7.77 4.44 -16.14
CA GLY A 268 -6.75 4.45 -17.18
C GLY A 268 -7.31 4.24 -18.59
N ILE A 269 -8.61 3.95 -18.71
CA ILE A 269 -9.39 3.96 -19.96
C ILE A 269 -10.61 4.84 -19.74
N GLN A 270 -10.76 5.91 -20.52
CA GLN A 270 -11.96 6.76 -20.49
C GLN A 270 -12.36 7.14 -21.91
N ALA A 271 -13.61 7.54 -22.07
CA ALA A 271 -14.14 7.97 -23.36
C ALA A 271 -14.37 9.47 -23.41
N PHE A 272 -14.18 10.00 -24.62
CA PHE A 272 -14.24 11.41 -24.94
C PHE A 272 -14.89 11.62 -26.30
N ASP A 273 -15.49 12.78 -26.49
CA ASP A 273 -15.94 13.26 -27.78
C ASP A 273 -14.74 13.86 -28.53
N PRO A 274 -14.42 13.39 -29.75
CA PRO A 274 -13.26 13.89 -30.49
C PRO A 274 -13.49 15.32 -31.00
N VAL A 275 -12.44 16.14 -30.93
CA VAL A 275 -12.35 17.43 -31.60
C VAL A 275 -11.19 17.36 -32.58
N LEU A 276 -11.44 17.70 -33.85
CA LEU A 276 -10.40 17.66 -34.87
C LEU A 276 -9.36 18.76 -34.61
N ILE A 277 -8.09 18.36 -34.54
CA ILE A 277 -6.97 19.29 -34.34
C ILE A 277 -5.91 19.11 -35.43
N GLU A 278 -5.14 20.17 -35.64
CA GLU A 278 -3.94 20.14 -36.48
C GLU A 278 -2.76 19.47 -35.76
N GLY A 279 -1.82 18.96 -36.55
CA GLY A 279 -0.62 18.28 -36.04
C GLY A 279 -0.80 16.77 -35.92
N LYS A 280 0.06 16.13 -35.09
CA LYS A 280 0.14 14.67 -34.94
C LYS A 280 -0.05 14.17 -33.50
N ALA A 281 -0.10 15.07 -32.53
CA ALA A 281 -0.19 14.75 -31.11
C ALA A 281 -1.65 14.77 -30.63
N ILE A 282 -2.01 13.90 -29.70
CA ILE A 282 -3.35 13.85 -29.10
C ILE A 282 -3.42 14.91 -28.01
N GLN A 283 -4.44 15.77 -28.01
CA GLN A 283 -4.66 16.71 -26.91
C GLN A 283 -5.53 16.08 -25.83
N LEU A 284 -5.04 16.13 -24.59
CA LEU A 284 -5.73 15.62 -23.41
C LEU A 284 -6.18 16.77 -22.52
N HIS A 285 -7.38 16.63 -21.94
CA HIS A 285 -7.90 17.60 -20.98
C HIS A 285 -7.07 17.57 -19.66
N PRO A 286 -6.66 18.71 -19.09
CA PRO A 286 -5.76 18.73 -17.92
C PRO A 286 -6.31 18.01 -16.68
N LEU A 287 -7.61 18.13 -16.42
CA LEU A 287 -8.25 17.54 -15.23
C LEU A 287 -8.36 16.01 -15.27
N VAL A 288 -8.20 15.37 -16.42
CA VAL A 288 -8.19 13.89 -16.51
C VAL A 288 -6.78 13.31 -16.37
N CYS A 289 -5.73 14.13 -16.45
CA CYS A 289 -4.35 13.68 -16.30
C CYS A 289 -4.09 12.92 -14.99
N PRO A 290 -4.60 13.35 -13.82
CA PRO A 290 -4.46 12.58 -12.58
C PRO A 290 -5.08 11.18 -12.66
N ALA A 291 -6.22 11.04 -13.34
CA ALA A 291 -6.91 9.77 -13.52
C ALA A 291 -6.17 8.82 -14.46
N PHE A 292 -5.48 9.33 -15.49
CA PHE A 292 -4.58 8.53 -16.33
C PHE A 292 -3.18 8.36 -15.72
N ASN A 293 -2.87 9.10 -14.65
CA ASN A 293 -1.53 9.32 -14.13
C ASN A 293 -0.54 9.78 -15.24
N ALA A 294 -1.04 10.63 -16.15
CA ALA A 294 -0.35 11.02 -17.37
C ALA A 294 0.52 12.27 -17.17
N ASP A 295 1.75 12.21 -17.69
CA ASP A 295 2.68 13.33 -17.72
C ASP A 295 2.93 13.76 -19.18
N PHE A 296 3.46 14.97 -19.40
CA PHE A 296 3.69 15.52 -20.74
C PHE A 296 5.18 15.53 -21.13
N ASP A 297 5.91 14.47 -20.79
CA ASP A 297 7.35 14.30 -21.05
C ASP A 297 7.66 13.40 -22.28
N GLY A 298 6.64 13.10 -23.08
CA GLY A 298 6.73 12.19 -24.24
C GLY A 298 5.88 10.93 -24.10
N ASP A 299 5.09 10.83 -23.05
CA ASP A 299 4.04 9.82 -22.87
C ASP A 299 3.13 9.71 -24.09
N GLN A 300 2.65 8.47 -24.32
CA GLN A 300 1.79 8.15 -25.44
C GLN A 300 0.52 7.48 -24.95
N MET A 301 -0.60 7.85 -25.57
CA MET A 301 -1.89 7.21 -25.35
C MET A 301 -2.37 6.51 -26.61
N ALA A 302 -3.07 5.40 -26.41
CA ALA A 302 -3.76 4.68 -27.46
C ALA A 302 -5.21 5.17 -27.58
N VAL A 303 -5.69 5.25 -28.82
CA VAL A 303 -7.07 5.60 -29.18
C VAL A 303 -7.73 4.35 -29.73
N HIS A 304 -8.98 4.10 -29.32
CA HIS A 304 -9.82 3.03 -29.85
C HIS A 304 -11.19 3.58 -30.24
N VAL A 305 -11.69 3.19 -31.41
CA VAL A 305 -13.02 3.61 -31.90
C VAL A 305 -14.05 2.50 -31.65
N PRO A 306 -15.11 2.72 -30.85
CA PRO A 306 -16.24 1.81 -30.76
C PRO A 306 -17.02 1.81 -32.07
N LEU A 307 -17.28 0.62 -32.63
CA LEU A 307 -17.89 0.47 -33.96
C LEU A 307 -19.38 0.15 -33.90
N SER A 308 -19.81 -0.74 -33.00
CA SER A 308 -21.22 -1.13 -32.90
C SER A 308 -22.03 -0.07 -32.14
N PRO A 309 -23.32 0.10 -32.46
CA PRO A 309 -24.17 1.05 -31.74
C PRO A 309 -24.30 0.71 -30.25
N GLU A 310 -24.32 -0.58 -29.89
CA GLU A 310 -24.33 -1.04 -28.50
C GLU A 310 -23.06 -0.62 -27.77
N ALA A 311 -21.89 -0.78 -28.40
CA ALA A 311 -20.62 -0.36 -27.84
C ALA A 311 -20.56 1.17 -27.70
N CYS A 312 -21.08 1.93 -28.68
CA CYS A 312 -21.16 3.38 -28.57
C CYS A 312 -22.06 3.83 -27.40
N MET A 313 -23.22 3.19 -27.23
CA MET A 313 -24.13 3.48 -26.11
C MET A 313 -23.49 3.12 -24.76
N GLU A 314 -22.89 1.93 -24.66
CA GLU A 314 -22.19 1.47 -23.45
C GLU A 314 -21.07 2.45 -23.06
N VAL A 315 -20.27 2.88 -24.04
CA VAL A 315 -19.18 3.83 -23.84
C VAL A 315 -19.70 5.19 -23.34
N LYS A 316 -20.77 5.73 -23.96
CA LYS A 316 -21.38 7.00 -23.51
C LYS A 316 -21.98 6.90 -22.11
N MET A 317 -22.59 5.76 -21.77
CA MET A 317 -23.26 5.58 -20.46
C MET A 317 -22.30 5.25 -19.32
N LEU A 318 -21.24 4.47 -19.58
CA LEU A 318 -20.38 3.92 -18.52
C LEU A 318 -18.95 4.48 -18.54
N VAL A 319 -18.36 4.68 -19.72
CA VAL A 319 -16.91 4.94 -19.87
C VAL A 319 -16.60 6.43 -20.07
N MET A 320 -17.59 7.24 -20.45
CA MET A 320 -17.44 8.69 -20.63
C MET A 320 -16.79 9.36 -19.41
N SER A 321 -15.88 10.30 -19.65
CA SER A 321 -15.14 11.00 -18.58
C SER A 321 -16.08 11.67 -17.56
N THR A 322 -17.18 12.27 -18.03
CA THR A 322 -18.20 12.95 -17.19
C THR A 322 -18.89 12.02 -16.18
N ASN A 323 -18.93 10.72 -16.45
CA ASN A 323 -19.53 9.74 -15.56
C ASN A 323 -18.55 9.23 -14.50
N ASN A 324 -17.25 9.45 -14.70
CA ASN A 324 -16.15 8.83 -13.97
C ASN A 324 -15.30 9.87 -13.22
N LEU A 325 -15.96 10.70 -12.41
CA LEU A 325 -15.34 11.79 -11.62
C LEU A 325 -14.76 11.32 -10.28
N ILE A 326 -15.29 10.22 -9.75
CA ILE A 326 -15.01 9.74 -8.40
C ILE A 326 -14.16 8.47 -8.44
N ALA A 327 -13.16 8.39 -7.57
CA ALA A 327 -12.33 7.21 -7.41
C ALA A 327 -13.14 6.04 -6.80
N PRO A 328 -13.10 4.83 -7.40
CA PRO A 328 -13.85 3.68 -6.90
C PRO A 328 -13.28 3.10 -5.59
N SER A 329 -12.09 3.53 -5.16
CA SER A 329 -11.40 3.02 -3.97
C SER A 329 -11.89 3.65 -2.67
N ASN A 330 -12.17 4.96 -2.67
CA ASN A 330 -12.48 5.73 -1.47
C ASN A 330 -13.69 6.69 -1.64
N GLY A 331 -14.26 6.82 -2.84
CA GLY A 331 -15.41 7.70 -3.06
C GLY A 331 -15.08 9.20 -3.03
N GLN A 332 -13.80 9.57 -3.16
CA GLN A 332 -13.35 10.97 -3.31
C GLN A 332 -13.19 11.33 -4.79
N SER A 333 -13.33 12.61 -5.12
CA SER A 333 -13.05 13.10 -6.47
C SER A 333 -11.58 12.89 -6.86
N ILE A 334 -11.36 12.27 -8.01
CA ILE A 334 -10.02 12.11 -8.60
C ILE A 334 -9.70 13.21 -9.61
N VAL A 335 -10.74 13.85 -10.14
CA VAL A 335 -10.69 14.85 -11.21
C VAL A 335 -10.54 16.25 -10.61
N THR A 336 -9.79 16.37 -9.53
CA THR A 336 -9.62 17.66 -8.89
C THR A 336 -8.52 18.45 -9.58
N PRO A 337 -8.64 19.79 -9.65
CA PRO A 337 -7.59 20.58 -10.26
C PRO A 337 -6.27 20.41 -9.52
N THR A 338 -5.17 20.43 -10.29
CA THR A 338 -3.83 20.17 -9.79
C THR A 338 -2.86 21.26 -10.21
N GLN A 339 -1.76 21.39 -9.47
CA GLN A 339 -0.62 22.23 -9.81
C GLN A 339 -1.06 23.69 -10.08
N ASP A 340 -0.83 24.19 -11.29
CA ASP A 340 -1.01 25.59 -11.68
C ASP A 340 -2.44 26.09 -11.46
N ILE A 341 -3.45 25.25 -11.69
CA ILE A 341 -4.86 25.62 -11.47
C ILE A 341 -5.10 25.92 -9.98
N VAL A 342 -4.57 25.07 -9.09
CA VAL A 342 -4.66 25.27 -7.64
C VAL A 342 -3.87 26.51 -7.23
N MET A 343 -2.68 26.70 -7.78
CA MET A 343 -1.84 27.86 -7.51
C MET A 343 -2.54 29.17 -7.90
N GLY A 344 -3.15 29.23 -9.08
CA GLY A 344 -3.88 30.40 -9.56
C GLY A 344 -5.10 30.74 -8.68
N CYS A 345 -5.89 29.73 -8.31
CA CYS A 345 -7.02 29.94 -7.38
C CYS A 345 -6.57 30.30 -5.96
N ASN A 346 -5.46 29.73 -5.48
CA ASN A 346 -4.88 30.08 -4.19
C ASN A 346 -4.39 31.53 -4.19
N TYR A 347 -3.61 31.91 -5.21
CA TYR A 347 -3.16 33.29 -5.39
C TYR A 347 -4.35 34.26 -5.38
N LEU A 348 -5.37 33.98 -6.20
CA LEU A 348 -6.59 34.80 -6.28
C LEU A 348 -7.24 35.02 -4.90
N THR A 349 -7.24 34.01 -4.02
CA THR A 349 -7.99 34.04 -2.75
C THR A 349 -7.15 34.39 -1.53
N LYS A 350 -5.84 34.60 -1.72
CA LYS A 350 -4.88 34.96 -0.68
C LYS A 350 -4.96 36.45 -0.34
N ILE A 351 -4.70 36.77 0.92
CA ILE A 351 -4.77 38.13 1.48
C ILE A 351 -3.36 38.73 1.59
N LYS A 352 -3.23 40.04 1.36
CA LYS A 352 -2.01 40.81 1.61
C LYS A 352 -2.36 42.14 2.27
N ARG A 353 -1.60 42.54 3.29
CA ARG A 353 -1.71 43.85 3.97
C ARG A 353 -0.95 44.93 3.20
N GLY A 354 -1.40 46.18 3.25
CA GLY A 354 -0.75 47.34 2.63
C GLY A 354 -0.95 47.46 1.12
N VAL A 355 -2.02 46.87 0.58
CA VAL A 355 -2.34 46.92 -0.86
C VAL A 355 -3.36 48.01 -1.17
N THR A 356 -3.42 48.43 -2.43
CA THR A 356 -4.34 49.49 -2.89
C THR A 356 -5.80 49.07 -2.70
N GLY A 357 -6.62 49.98 -2.16
CA GLY A 357 -8.04 49.72 -1.91
C GLY A 357 -8.38 48.95 -0.64
N GLU A 358 -7.40 48.64 0.21
CA GLU A 358 -7.65 48.00 1.52
C GLU A 358 -8.52 48.88 2.42
N GLY A 359 -9.58 48.31 2.99
CA GLY A 359 -10.56 49.02 3.82
C GLY A 359 -11.75 49.61 3.05
N SER A 360 -11.84 49.39 1.74
CA SER A 360 -12.97 49.86 0.93
C SER A 360 -14.24 49.06 1.20
N ILE A 361 -15.39 49.74 1.15
CA ILE A 361 -16.72 49.15 1.32
C ILE A 361 -17.50 49.30 0.02
N PHE A 362 -18.08 48.21 -0.47
CA PHE A 362 -18.80 48.16 -1.75
C PHE A 362 -20.28 47.81 -1.55
N SER A 363 -21.12 48.33 -2.45
CA SER A 363 -22.56 48.10 -2.45
C SER A 363 -22.96 46.76 -3.06
N SER A 364 -22.16 46.21 -3.98
CA SER A 364 -22.42 44.95 -4.67
C SER A 364 -21.14 44.27 -5.19
N ALA A 365 -21.22 43.00 -5.56
CA ALA A 365 -20.11 42.25 -6.17
C ALA A 365 -19.72 42.81 -7.56
N ASP A 366 -20.70 43.27 -8.35
CA ASP A 366 -20.46 43.84 -9.68
C ASP A 366 -19.64 45.13 -9.58
N GLU A 367 -19.87 45.95 -8.54
CA GLU A 367 -19.09 47.17 -8.28
C GLU A 367 -17.62 46.83 -7.97
N VAL A 368 -17.36 45.74 -7.26
CA VAL A 368 -16.00 45.24 -6.98
C VAL A 368 -15.30 44.82 -8.27
N GLU A 369 -15.99 44.12 -9.19
CA GLU A 369 -15.43 43.73 -10.48
C GLU A 369 -15.10 44.94 -11.35
N VAL A 370 -15.97 45.96 -11.36
CA VAL A 370 -15.71 47.23 -12.09
C VAL A 370 -14.53 47.97 -11.48
N ALA A 371 -14.47 48.09 -10.16
CA ALA A 371 -13.37 48.76 -9.46
C ALA A 371 -12.03 48.05 -9.69
N TYR A 372 -12.03 46.72 -9.75
CA TYR A 372 -10.84 45.94 -10.12
C TYR A 372 -10.46 46.17 -11.59
N ALA A 373 -11.43 46.19 -12.51
CA ALA A 373 -11.19 46.45 -13.93
C ALA A 373 -10.66 47.87 -14.23
N GLN A 374 -10.89 48.83 -13.32
CA GLN A 374 -10.36 50.20 -13.37
C GLN A 374 -9.04 50.38 -12.59
N ASP A 375 -8.42 49.28 -12.13
CA ASP A 375 -7.18 49.28 -11.33
C ASP A 375 -7.27 50.12 -10.02
N CYS A 376 -8.49 50.33 -9.50
CA CYS A 376 -8.70 51.11 -8.28
C CYS A 376 -8.43 50.31 -7.01
N ILE A 377 -8.49 48.97 -7.09
CA ILE A 377 -8.32 48.04 -5.96
C ILE A 377 -7.50 46.82 -6.36
N ASP A 378 -6.74 46.26 -5.42
CA ASP A 378 -5.94 45.06 -5.63
C ASP A 378 -6.72 43.76 -5.35
N LEU A 379 -6.35 42.66 -6.01
CA LEU A 379 -6.95 41.33 -5.81
C LEU A 379 -6.94 40.87 -4.34
N HIS A 380 -5.86 41.20 -3.61
CA HIS A 380 -5.64 40.73 -2.24
C HIS A 380 -6.11 41.71 -1.17
N ALA A 381 -6.75 42.82 -1.58
CA ALA A 381 -7.23 43.85 -0.66
C ALA A 381 -8.36 43.32 0.22
N ARG A 382 -8.30 43.64 1.52
CA ARG A 382 -9.40 43.38 2.47
C ARG A 382 -10.50 44.40 2.26
N ILE A 383 -11.69 43.92 1.94
CA ILE A 383 -12.86 44.74 1.61
C ILE A 383 -14.11 44.20 2.31
N LYS A 384 -15.12 45.05 2.46
CA LYS A 384 -16.47 44.63 2.87
C LYS A 384 -17.45 44.84 1.73
N VAL A 385 -18.32 43.87 1.49
CA VAL A 385 -19.36 43.95 0.45
C VAL A 385 -20.73 43.74 1.07
N ARG A 386 -21.65 44.67 0.81
CA ARG A 386 -23.03 44.59 1.31
C ARG A 386 -23.73 43.32 0.81
N GLY A 387 -24.33 42.57 1.73
CA GLY A 387 -25.04 41.32 1.44
C GLY A 387 -24.14 40.07 1.47
N ILE A 388 -22.82 40.24 1.59
CA ILE A 388 -21.85 39.17 1.81
C ILE A 388 -21.29 39.26 3.23
N ASN A 389 -20.89 40.46 3.65
CA ASN A 389 -20.34 40.72 4.98
C ASN A 389 -21.26 41.60 5.82
N GLU A 390 -21.13 41.49 7.14
CA GLU A 390 -21.73 42.43 8.07
C GLU A 390 -20.98 43.78 8.00
N ILE A 391 -21.70 44.83 7.60
CA ILE A 391 -21.11 46.18 7.49
C ILE A 391 -20.74 46.68 8.88
N ARG A 392 -21.54 46.35 9.91
CA ARG A 392 -21.29 46.69 11.32
C ARG A 392 -21.23 45.41 12.15
N GLU A 393 -20.12 45.19 12.86
CA GLU A 393 -19.83 43.93 13.58
C GLU A 393 -20.28 43.96 15.05
N SER A 394 -20.42 45.15 15.65
CA SER A 394 -21.01 45.34 16.98
C SER A 394 -21.68 46.72 17.09
N ASP A 395 -22.70 46.82 17.95
CA ASP A 395 -23.37 48.08 18.27
C ASP A 395 -22.44 49.07 19.00
N ASP A 396 -21.37 48.59 19.63
CA ASP A 396 -20.39 49.39 20.39
C ASP A 396 -19.27 50.01 19.54
N TRP A 397 -19.25 49.80 18.23
CA TRP A 397 -18.20 50.35 17.34
C TRP A 397 -18.37 51.85 17.08
N GLU A 398 -17.30 52.63 17.24
CA GLU A 398 -17.23 54.05 16.85
C GLU A 398 -16.75 54.22 15.39
N GLU A 399 -16.99 55.40 14.77
CA GLU A 399 -16.53 55.68 13.38
C GLU A 399 -15.02 55.49 13.18
N ALA A 400 -14.22 55.65 14.24
CA ALA A 400 -12.78 55.42 14.21
C ALA A 400 -12.40 53.93 14.08
N ASP A 401 -13.23 53.01 14.60
CA ASP A 401 -12.99 51.57 14.55
C ASP A 401 -13.15 51.00 13.14
N PHE A 402 -13.94 51.65 12.28
CA PHE A 402 -14.07 51.28 10.87
C PHE A 402 -12.77 51.44 10.07
N LYS A 403 -11.87 52.33 10.53
CA LYS A 403 -10.54 52.52 9.93
C LYS A 403 -9.49 51.56 10.49
N ASP A 404 -9.79 50.88 11.60
CA ASP A 404 -8.89 49.90 12.21
C ASP A 404 -9.14 48.50 11.64
N LEU A 405 -8.39 48.19 10.58
CA LEU A 405 -8.45 46.93 9.85
C LEU A 405 -8.06 45.69 10.69
N GLU A 406 -7.49 45.88 11.89
CA GLU A 406 -7.19 44.76 12.79
C GLU A 406 -8.38 44.32 13.63
N LYS A 407 -9.41 45.17 13.75
CA LYS A 407 -10.65 44.87 14.47
C LYS A 407 -11.73 44.21 13.60
N TRP A 408 -11.54 44.15 12.27
CA TRP A 408 -12.48 43.49 11.35
C TRP A 408 -12.48 41.97 11.58
N GLU A 409 -13.59 41.45 12.11
CA GLU A 409 -13.89 40.03 12.28
C GLU A 409 -14.42 39.39 10.99
N ASP A 410 -15.24 40.11 10.20
CA ASP A 410 -15.83 39.61 8.96
C ASP A 410 -15.47 40.49 7.75
N TYR A 411 -14.63 39.95 6.86
CA TYR A 411 -14.16 40.62 5.66
C TYR A 411 -13.93 39.63 4.53
N THR A 412 -13.94 40.12 3.29
CA THR A 412 -13.58 39.32 2.12
C THR A 412 -12.46 39.98 1.31
N THR A 413 -12.06 39.37 0.20
CA THR A 413 -11.14 39.95 -0.77
C THR A 413 -11.79 40.07 -2.13
N VAL A 414 -11.27 41.00 -2.94
CA VAL A 414 -11.66 41.17 -4.36
C VAL A 414 -11.58 39.84 -5.09
N GLY A 415 -10.47 39.11 -4.92
CA GLY A 415 -10.31 37.82 -5.57
C GLY A 415 -11.25 36.72 -5.05
N ARG A 416 -11.66 36.74 -3.78
CA ARG A 416 -12.71 35.83 -3.28
C ARG A 416 -14.08 36.15 -3.88
N VAL A 417 -14.41 37.43 -4.10
CA VAL A 417 -15.64 37.82 -4.80
C VAL A 417 -15.64 37.28 -6.24
N ILE A 418 -14.54 37.48 -6.97
CA ILE A 418 -14.40 36.97 -8.35
C ILE A 418 -14.42 35.43 -8.39
N PHE A 419 -13.81 34.75 -7.43
CA PHE A 419 -13.85 33.30 -7.36
C PHE A 419 -15.28 32.78 -7.17
N ASN A 420 -16.06 33.43 -6.30
CA ASN A 420 -17.44 33.05 -6.03
C ASN A 420 -18.40 33.39 -7.19
N SER A 421 -18.09 34.36 -8.07
CA SER A 421 -18.94 34.63 -9.25
C SER A 421 -18.95 33.47 -10.26
N HIS A 422 -17.92 32.61 -10.23
CA HIS A 422 -17.81 31.41 -11.06
C HIS A 422 -18.42 30.15 -10.41
N MET A 423 -18.86 30.24 -9.15
CA MET A 423 -19.49 29.13 -8.43
C MET A 423 -20.97 28.97 -8.82
N PRO A 424 -21.55 27.77 -8.66
CA PRO A 424 -22.99 27.59 -8.74
C PRO A 424 -23.69 28.49 -7.72
N LYS A 425 -24.74 29.22 -8.14
CA LYS A 425 -25.47 30.18 -7.29
C LYS A 425 -25.96 29.59 -5.96
N ASP A 426 -26.21 28.29 -5.93
CA ASP A 426 -26.76 27.57 -4.78
C ASP A 426 -25.69 27.11 -3.76
N PHE A 427 -24.39 27.26 -4.05
CA PHE A 427 -23.28 26.67 -3.27
C PHE A 427 -22.94 27.43 -1.98
N GLY A 428 -23.41 28.67 -1.83
CA GLY A 428 -23.03 29.57 -0.74
C GLY A 428 -21.68 30.27 -0.96
N TYR A 429 -21.42 31.32 -0.19
CA TYR A 429 -20.20 32.14 -0.33
C TYR A 429 -19.02 31.51 0.40
N ILE A 430 -17.91 31.30 -0.31
CA ILE A 430 -16.69 30.70 0.24
C ILE A 430 -15.70 31.82 0.61
N ASN A 431 -15.53 32.05 1.91
CA ASN A 431 -14.65 33.10 2.43
C ASN A 431 -13.35 32.54 3.05
N THR A 432 -12.70 31.61 2.35
CA THR A 432 -11.46 30.98 2.82
C THR A 432 -10.39 30.98 1.74
N GLU A 433 -9.11 30.87 2.14
CA GLU A 433 -8.02 30.65 1.19
C GLU A 433 -8.18 29.27 0.52
N ILE A 434 -8.18 29.25 -0.80
CA ILE A 434 -8.39 28.01 -1.56
C ILE A 434 -7.06 27.27 -1.67
N THR A 435 -6.90 26.25 -0.86
CA THR A 435 -5.81 25.26 -0.97
C THR A 435 -6.29 24.04 -1.77
N LYS A 436 -5.38 23.16 -2.17
CA LYS A 436 -5.73 21.88 -2.83
C LYS A 436 -6.76 21.07 -2.04
N ARG A 437 -6.69 21.07 -0.71
CA ARG A 437 -7.63 20.34 0.15
C ARG A 437 -9.02 20.95 0.07
N VAL A 438 -9.12 22.27 0.29
CA VAL A 438 -10.40 22.99 0.21
C VAL A 438 -11.00 22.87 -1.19
N MET A 439 -10.18 22.91 -2.24
CA MET A 439 -10.65 22.71 -3.60
C MET A 439 -11.22 21.31 -3.84
N ASN A 440 -10.60 20.27 -3.29
CA ASN A 440 -11.17 18.91 -3.32
C ASN A 440 -12.51 18.87 -2.59
N ASP A 441 -12.61 19.49 -1.41
CA ASP A 441 -13.83 19.52 -0.62
C ASP A 441 -14.97 20.24 -1.35
N ILE A 442 -14.65 21.33 -2.07
CA ILE A 442 -15.62 22.05 -2.91
C ILE A 442 -16.15 21.17 -4.03
N VAL A 443 -15.27 20.47 -4.75
CA VAL A 443 -15.66 19.58 -5.85
C VAL A 443 -16.49 18.40 -5.32
N ASP A 444 -16.08 17.81 -4.19
CA ASP A 444 -16.81 16.72 -3.56
C ASP A 444 -18.20 17.16 -3.10
N LYS A 445 -18.31 18.27 -2.35
CA LYS A 445 -19.62 18.84 -1.95
C LYS A 445 -20.49 19.12 -3.17
N CYS A 446 -19.90 19.67 -4.24
CA CYS A 446 -20.63 19.96 -5.47
C CYS A 446 -21.21 18.68 -6.10
N TYR A 447 -20.44 17.60 -6.11
CA TYR A 447 -20.88 16.31 -6.64
C TYR A 447 -22.02 15.69 -5.84
N TRP A 448 -21.92 15.71 -4.50
CA TRP A 448 -22.89 15.05 -3.62
C TRP A 448 -24.19 15.84 -3.46
N GLU A 449 -24.15 17.17 -3.41
CA GLU A 449 -25.33 18.00 -3.21
C GLU A 449 -26.02 18.39 -4.54
N PHE A 450 -25.24 18.72 -5.56
CA PHE A 450 -25.77 19.32 -6.80
C PHE A 450 -25.71 18.37 -8.02
N GLY A 451 -25.02 17.24 -7.89
CA GLY A 451 -24.94 16.20 -8.90
C GLY A 451 -23.98 16.49 -10.05
N LYS A 452 -23.80 15.48 -10.91
CA LYS A 452 -22.72 15.40 -11.91
C LYS A 452 -22.63 16.60 -12.87
N TYR A 453 -23.75 17.07 -13.40
CA TYR A 453 -23.77 18.09 -14.45
C TYR A 453 -23.22 19.44 -13.95
N LYS A 454 -23.68 19.88 -12.77
CA LYS A 454 -23.20 21.13 -12.14
C LYS A 454 -21.72 21.01 -11.77
N THR A 455 -21.27 19.84 -11.31
CA THR A 455 -19.85 19.57 -11.01
C THR A 455 -18.95 19.68 -12.24
N VAL A 456 -19.35 19.11 -13.38
CA VAL A 456 -18.55 19.21 -14.61
C VAL A 456 -18.41 20.66 -15.07
N LYS A 457 -19.50 21.44 -15.00
CA LYS A 457 -19.46 22.86 -15.33
C LYS A 457 -18.55 23.65 -14.38
N LEU A 458 -18.63 23.36 -13.09
CA LEU A 458 -17.75 23.94 -12.08
C LEU A 458 -16.27 23.62 -12.37
N LEU A 459 -15.96 22.37 -12.72
CA LEU A 459 -14.59 21.94 -13.04
C LEU A 459 -14.01 22.71 -14.24
N ASP A 460 -14.80 22.88 -15.31
CA ASP A 460 -14.38 23.68 -16.47
C ASP A 460 -14.18 25.15 -16.10
N SER A 461 -15.07 25.75 -15.29
CA SER A 461 -14.92 27.14 -14.82
C SER A 461 -13.71 27.32 -13.90
N LEU A 462 -13.44 26.37 -12.99
CA LEU A 462 -12.27 26.40 -12.11
C LEU A 462 -10.96 26.28 -12.90
N LYS A 463 -10.93 25.44 -13.93
CA LYS A 463 -9.79 25.30 -14.85
C LYS A 463 -9.49 26.63 -15.55
N GLU A 464 -10.50 27.25 -16.15
CA GLU A 464 -10.35 28.53 -16.86
C GLU A 464 -9.88 29.64 -15.92
N THR A 465 -10.53 29.76 -14.76
CA THR A 465 -10.19 30.73 -13.71
C THR A 465 -8.76 30.51 -13.21
N GLY A 466 -8.41 29.28 -12.85
CA GLY A 466 -7.08 28.97 -12.31
C GLY A 466 -5.96 29.24 -13.31
N TYR A 467 -6.12 28.88 -14.59
CA TYR A 467 -5.11 29.22 -15.60
C TYR A 467 -4.98 30.72 -15.83
N LYS A 468 -6.10 31.45 -15.92
CA LYS A 468 -6.09 32.91 -16.08
C LYS A 468 -5.32 33.58 -14.95
N TYR A 469 -5.65 33.25 -13.70
CA TYR A 469 -5.02 33.88 -12.54
C TYR A 469 -3.62 33.33 -12.25
N ALA A 470 -3.28 32.12 -12.68
CA ALA A 470 -1.90 31.66 -12.68
C ALA A 470 -1.04 32.51 -13.62
N THR A 471 -1.52 32.87 -14.82
CA THR A 471 -0.81 33.79 -15.72
C THR A 471 -0.72 35.20 -15.15
N VAL A 472 -1.81 35.73 -14.58
CA VAL A 472 -1.82 37.08 -13.97
C VAL A 472 -0.90 37.17 -12.75
N SER A 473 -0.71 36.07 -12.01
CA SER A 473 0.12 36.07 -10.81
C SER A 473 1.61 36.36 -11.08
N ASP A 474 2.06 36.19 -12.33
CA ASP A 474 3.44 36.40 -12.78
C ASP A 474 4.51 35.77 -11.86
N ILE A 475 4.18 34.60 -11.31
CA ILE A 475 5.06 33.90 -10.38
C ILE A 475 6.22 33.27 -11.13
N SER A 476 7.43 33.59 -10.67
CA SER A 476 8.68 32.97 -11.12
C SER A 476 9.42 32.35 -9.93
N ILE A 477 10.43 31.53 -10.18
CA ILE A 477 11.32 31.00 -9.14
C ILE A 477 12.74 31.48 -9.43
N SER A 478 13.33 32.15 -8.45
CA SER A 478 14.71 32.61 -8.45
C SER A 478 15.52 31.96 -7.33
N VAL A 479 16.84 32.16 -7.34
CA VAL A 479 17.74 31.70 -6.27
C VAL A 479 17.49 32.46 -4.96
N ASP A 480 17.03 33.71 -5.04
CA ASP A 480 16.77 34.55 -3.87
C ASP A 480 15.51 34.16 -3.11
N ASP A 481 14.55 33.51 -3.80
CA ASP A 481 13.33 32.99 -3.18
C ASP A 481 13.62 31.84 -2.18
N MET A 482 14.78 31.18 -2.32
CA MET A 482 15.22 30.09 -1.45
C MET A 482 15.82 30.61 -0.14
N HIS A 483 14.98 31.14 0.77
CA HIS A 483 15.45 31.75 2.02
C HIS A 483 16.13 30.75 2.97
N VAL A 484 17.42 30.96 3.24
CA VAL A 484 18.20 30.15 4.20
C VAL A 484 18.07 30.80 5.58
N PRO A 485 17.69 30.05 6.62
CA PRO A 485 17.51 30.63 7.96
C PRO A 485 18.84 31.08 8.57
N CYS A 486 18.88 32.30 9.11
CA CYS A 486 20.10 32.87 9.68
C CYS A 486 20.62 32.05 10.88
N VAL A 487 19.71 31.44 11.64
CA VAL A 487 20.00 30.64 12.83
C VAL A 487 20.59 29.26 12.49
N LYS A 488 20.66 28.88 11.20
CA LYS A 488 21.15 27.57 10.75
C LYS A 488 22.53 27.24 11.31
N GLN A 489 23.47 28.16 11.19
CA GLN A 489 24.87 27.92 11.54
C GLN A 489 25.04 27.67 13.05
N GLU A 490 24.35 28.47 13.87
CA GLU A 490 24.32 28.30 15.33
C GLU A 490 23.74 26.94 15.75
N ILE A 491 22.68 26.47 15.07
CA ILE A 491 22.08 25.15 15.36
C ILE A 491 23.04 24.02 15.02
N ILE A 492 23.77 24.13 13.90
CA ILE A 492 24.74 23.13 13.47
C ILE A 492 25.92 23.07 14.46
N GLU A 493 26.46 24.21 14.88
CA GLU A 493 27.57 24.26 15.85
C GLU A 493 27.17 23.62 17.19
N LYS A 494 25.97 23.95 17.71
CA LYS A 494 25.41 23.31 18.92
C LYS A 494 25.23 21.80 18.75
N ALA A 495 24.88 21.34 17.55
CA ALA A 495 24.74 19.92 17.26
C ALA A 495 26.10 19.20 17.26
N GLU A 496 27.12 19.81 16.66
CA GLU A 496 28.48 19.25 16.62
C GLU A 496 29.09 19.14 18.03
N GLU A 497 28.83 20.09 18.92
CA GLU A 497 29.23 19.97 20.32
C GLU A 497 28.54 18.79 21.03
N ARG A 498 27.25 18.58 20.77
CA ARG A 498 26.51 17.42 21.30
C ARG A 498 27.08 16.11 20.77
N VAL A 499 27.40 16.05 19.47
CA VAL A 499 28.03 14.87 18.85
C VAL A 499 29.41 14.61 19.48
N LYS A 500 30.25 15.63 19.66
CA LYS A 500 31.54 15.49 20.36
C LYS A 500 31.38 14.98 21.80
N LYS A 501 30.34 15.40 22.53
CA LYS A 501 30.04 14.85 23.86
C LYS A 501 29.70 13.36 23.80
N VAL A 502 28.90 12.93 22.82
CA VAL A 502 28.57 11.51 22.60
C VAL A 502 29.82 10.71 22.22
N GLU A 503 30.66 11.23 21.33
CA GLU A 503 31.94 10.60 20.96
C GLU A 503 32.90 10.52 22.15
N ASN A 504 33.00 11.56 22.97
CA ASN A 504 33.80 11.54 24.20
C ASN A 504 33.27 10.52 25.21
N ASN A 505 31.94 10.38 25.35
CA ASN A 505 31.34 9.35 26.20
C ASN A 505 31.66 7.95 25.67
N TYR A 506 31.71 7.76 24.35
CA TYR A 506 32.14 6.51 23.74
C TYR A 506 33.63 6.24 23.99
N SER A 507 34.51 7.23 23.79
CA SER A 507 35.96 7.12 24.05
C SER A 507 36.28 6.87 25.53
N ARG A 508 35.44 7.36 26.45
CA ARG A 508 35.50 7.07 27.89
C ARG A 508 34.79 5.78 28.27
N GLY A 509 34.11 5.15 27.32
CA GLY A 509 33.49 3.85 27.51
C GLY A 509 32.16 3.85 28.28
N ILE A 510 31.51 5.00 28.41
CA ILE A 510 30.22 5.14 29.09
C ILE A 510 29.07 4.57 28.24
N ILE A 511 29.21 4.61 26.91
CA ILE A 511 28.21 4.15 25.94
C ILE A 511 28.80 3.16 24.96
N THR A 512 27.97 2.30 24.40
CA THR A 512 28.36 1.32 23.37
C THR A 512 28.40 1.96 21.97
N ASN A 513 29.04 1.31 20.99
CA ASN A 513 29.09 1.85 19.61
C ASN A 513 27.70 1.90 18.95
N VAL A 514 26.80 0.97 19.29
CA VAL A 514 25.42 0.96 18.78
C VAL A 514 24.63 2.14 19.35
N GLU A 515 24.77 2.41 20.64
CA GLU A 515 24.17 3.59 21.29
C GLU A 515 24.77 4.89 20.75
N ARG A 516 26.10 4.96 20.56
CA ARG A 516 26.78 6.10 19.93
C ARG A 516 26.16 6.39 18.56
N TYR A 517 26.09 5.39 17.69
CA TYR A 517 25.54 5.51 16.35
C TYR A 517 24.07 5.99 16.36
N ASN A 518 23.22 5.39 17.19
CA ASN A 518 21.81 5.79 17.31
C ASN A 518 21.66 7.21 17.85
N ASN A 519 22.42 7.58 18.89
CA ASN A 519 22.38 8.92 19.46
C ASN A 519 22.81 9.99 18.46
N ILE A 520 23.84 9.73 17.66
CA ILE A 520 24.30 10.66 16.60
C ILE A 520 23.20 10.87 15.55
N ILE A 521 22.56 9.79 15.10
CA ILE A 521 21.45 9.87 14.14
C ILE A 521 20.27 10.66 14.71
N ASP A 522 19.92 10.44 15.97
CA ASP A 522 18.80 11.12 16.61
C ASP A 522 19.09 12.63 16.79
N ILE A 523 20.33 13.01 17.15
CA ILE A 523 20.75 14.41 17.20
C ILE A 523 20.58 15.08 15.83
N TRP A 524 21.10 14.48 14.76
CA TRP A 524 21.01 15.05 13.42
C TRP A 524 19.58 15.09 12.87
N SER A 525 18.75 14.12 13.23
CA SER A 525 17.32 14.10 12.87
C SER A 525 16.58 15.28 13.53
N GLN A 526 16.80 15.51 14.82
CA GLN A 526 16.22 16.66 15.55
C GLN A 526 16.67 17.99 14.97
N VAL A 527 17.95 18.11 14.62
CA VAL A 527 18.53 19.32 14.01
C VAL A 527 17.88 19.62 12.67
N THR A 528 17.74 18.59 11.85
CA THR A 528 17.09 18.68 10.53
C THR A 528 15.65 19.19 10.64
N GLU A 529 14.89 18.68 11.61
CA GLU A 529 13.51 19.12 11.86
C GLU A 529 13.45 20.56 12.40
N ARG A 530 14.36 20.93 13.30
CA ARG A 530 14.42 22.28 13.89
C ARG A 530 14.75 23.34 12.83
N ILE A 531 15.72 23.08 11.96
CA ILE A 531 16.07 23.98 10.85
C ILE A 531 14.87 24.15 9.91
N ALA A 532 14.16 23.06 9.60
CA ALA A 532 12.97 23.13 8.76
C ALA A 532 11.86 23.99 9.37
N LYS A 533 11.59 23.84 10.68
CA LYS A 533 10.58 24.66 11.38
C LYS A 533 10.93 26.15 11.37
N ASN A 534 12.18 26.49 11.69
CA ASN A 534 12.65 27.88 11.72
C ASN A 534 12.62 28.53 10.33
N MET A 535 13.04 27.81 9.30
CA MET A 535 12.96 28.30 7.92
C MET A 535 11.52 28.66 7.55
N MET A 536 10.56 27.81 7.89
CA MET A 536 9.14 28.05 7.58
C MET A 536 8.55 29.22 8.38
N SER A 537 8.94 29.41 9.64
CA SER A 537 8.48 30.56 10.42
C SER A 537 9.02 31.88 9.84
N GLU A 538 10.31 31.95 9.50
CA GLU A 538 10.91 33.15 8.91
C GLU A 538 10.28 33.51 7.55
N ILE A 539 9.99 32.51 6.70
CA ILE A 539 9.31 32.73 5.41
C ILE A 539 7.88 33.26 5.63
N LYS A 540 7.13 32.69 6.59
CA LYS A 540 5.77 33.14 6.91
C LYS A 540 5.73 34.56 7.49
N GLU A 541 6.69 34.90 8.34
CA GLU A 541 6.82 36.25 8.90
C GLU A 541 7.06 37.28 7.80
N LYS A 542 7.97 36.99 6.85
CA LYS A 542 8.21 37.85 5.67
C LYS A 542 6.97 38.01 4.80
N ASP A 543 6.25 36.92 4.54
CA ASP A 543 4.99 36.96 3.77
C ASP A 543 3.90 37.81 4.46
N SER A 544 3.91 37.88 5.79
CA SER A 544 2.91 38.61 6.59
C SER A 544 3.18 40.11 6.71
N GLN A 545 4.37 40.58 6.33
CA GLN A 545 4.72 42.00 6.36
C GLN A 545 3.88 42.80 5.34
N PRO A 546 3.53 44.07 5.66
CA PRO A 546 2.82 44.94 4.74
C PRO A 546 3.56 45.09 3.42
N TYR A 547 2.82 45.14 2.32
CA TYR A 547 3.39 45.34 1.00
C TYR A 547 3.94 46.76 0.87
N THR A 548 5.24 46.87 0.57
CA THR A 548 5.95 48.15 0.45
C THR A 548 5.99 48.70 -0.98
N GLY A 549 5.25 48.08 -1.92
CA GLY A 549 5.27 48.46 -3.33
C GLY A 549 6.50 47.99 -4.12
N GLN A 550 7.46 47.34 -3.47
CA GLN A 550 8.69 46.83 -4.10
C GLN A 550 8.83 45.31 -3.92
N GLY A 551 9.09 44.61 -5.01
CA GLY A 551 9.27 43.15 -5.04
C GLY A 551 7.97 42.34 -5.15
N PRO A 552 8.07 40.99 -5.18
CA PRO A 552 6.92 40.11 -5.26
C PRO A 552 6.09 40.14 -3.96
N LYS A 553 4.75 40.13 -4.10
CA LYS A 553 3.82 40.21 -2.95
C LYS A 553 3.97 39.04 -1.97
N PHE A 554 4.29 37.86 -2.48
CA PHE A 554 4.46 36.62 -1.72
C PHE A 554 5.71 35.89 -2.21
N ASN A 555 6.33 35.12 -1.33
CA ASN A 555 7.38 34.20 -1.74
C ASN A 555 6.79 33.08 -2.64
N PRO A 556 7.30 32.88 -3.87
CA PRO A 556 6.83 31.85 -4.80
C PRO A 556 6.86 30.43 -4.24
N ILE A 557 7.95 30.04 -3.58
CA ILE A 557 8.15 28.70 -3.03
C ILE A 557 7.15 28.44 -1.91
N GLN A 558 6.93 29.46 -1.08
CA GLN A 558 5.93 29.40 -0.02
C GLN A 558 4.52 29.25 -0.58
N LEU A 559 4.18 29.98 -1.64
CA LEU A 559 2.88 29.90 -2.29
C LEU A 559 2.64 28.50 -2.87
N MET A 560 3.61 27.93 -3.59
CA MET A 560 3.52 26.59 -4.15
C MET A 560 3.31 25.51 -3.07
N ALA A 561 4.00 25.66 -1.94
CA ALA A 561 3.92 24.73 -0.82
C ALA A 561 2.63 24.86 0.01
N SER A 562 2.23 26.10 0.33
CA SER A 562 1.03 26.39 1.13
C SER A 562 -0.26 26.09 0.37
N SER A 563 -0.30 26.39 -0.94
CA SER A 563 -1.42 26.00 -1.81
C SER A 563 -1.55 24.49 -1.98
N GLY A 564 -0.45 23.74 -1.78
CA GLY A 564 -0.38 22.31 -2.08
C GLY A 564 -0.35 22.00 -3.58
N ALA A 565 -0.07 23.00 -4.43
CA ALA A 565 0.06 22.85 -5.87
C ALA A 565 1.23 21.93 -6.24
N ARG A 566 2.42 22.24 -5.71
CA ARG A 566 3.65 21.46 -5.90
C ARG A 566 4.66 21.82 -4.82
N GLY A 567 5.46 20.84 -4.39
CA GLY A 567 6.44 21.04 -3.32
C GLY A 567 5.96 20.46 -2.00
N SER A 568 6.77 19.60 -1.39
CA SER A 568 6.59 19.17 -0.01
C SER A 568 7.50 19.94 0.94
N PHE A 569 7.15 19.99 2.22
CA PHE A 569 8.02 20.56 3.26
C PHE A 569 9.44 19.96 3.23
N ASP A 570 9.56 18.66 2.95
CA ASP A 570 10.85 17.99 2.80
C ASP A 570 11.66 18.47 1.58
N GLN A 571 11.00 18.84 0.48
CA GLN A 571 11.68 19.35 -0.71
C GLN A 571 12.21 20.77 -0.46
N ILE A 572 11.40 21.63 0.16
CA ILE A 572 11.82 23.00 0.54
C ILE A 572 12.98 22.95 1.52
N ARG A 573 12.90 22.03 2.51
CA ARG A 573 13.98 21.79 3.47
C ARG A 573 15.30 21.44 2.77
N GLN A 574 15.26 20.65 1.69
CA GLN A 574 16.47 20.31 0.94
C GLN A 574 17.01 21.48 0.11
N LEU A 575 16.13 22.37 -0.36
CA LEU A 575 16.51 23.55 -1.16
C LEU A 575 17.24 24.60 -0.31
N ALA A 576 16.67 24.98 0.84
CA ALA A 576 17.15 26.12 1.63
C ALA A 576 17.54 25.80 3.09
N GLY A 577 17.10 24.66 3.64
CA GLY A 577 17.44 24.24 5.00
C GLY A 577 18.75 23.45 5.05
N MET A 578 18.62 22.13 5.12
CA MET A 578 19.72 21.18 5.00
C MET A 578 19.19 19.88 4.39
N ARG A 579 20.03 19.16 3.64
CA ARG A 579 19.60 17.90 3.03
C ARG A 579 19.44 16.77 4.07
N GLY A 580 20.33 16.71 5.06
CA GLY A 580 20.21 15.80 6.21
C GLY A 580 20.80 14.41 5.98
N LEU A 581 20.25 13.41 6.69
CA LEU A 581 20.77 12.04 6.74
C LEU A 581 20.38 11.22 5.50
N MET A 582 21.32 10.39 5.03
CA MET A 582 21.16 9.55 3.84
C MET A 582 21.24 8.06 4.16
N SER A 583 20.53 7.23 3.39
CA SER A 583 20.57 5.77 3.56
C SER A 583 21.72 5.10 2.79
N ARG A 584 22.38 4.12 3.40
CA ARG A 584 23.34 3.20 2.75
C ARG A 584 22.62 2.12 1.94
N PRO A 585 23.22 1.65 0.83
CA PRO A 585 22.67 0.58 0.01
C PRO A 585 23.00 -0.85 0.50
N GLN A 586 23.79 -1.01 1.57
CA GLN A 586 24.17 -2.34 2.07
C GLN A 586 23.03 -3.04 2.83
N LYS A 587 22.95 -4.37 2.68
CA LYS A 587 22.25 -5.26 3.61
C LYS A 587 23.21 -5.51 4.78
N SER A 588 22.81 -5.19 6.01
CA SER A 588 23.68 -5.44 7.16
C SER A 588 23.96 -6.94 7.31
N VAL A 589 25.06 -7.28 7.99
CA VAL A 589 25.39 -8.64 8.44
C VAL A 589 24.26 -9.24 9.31
N SER A 590 23.43 -8.39 9.93
CA SER A 590 22.25 -8.74 10.71
C SER A 590 20.94 -8.88 9.92
N GLY A 591 20.96 -8.70 8.59
CA GLY A 591 19.78 -8.87 7.73
C GLY A 591 18.81 -7.69 7.67
N ALA A 592 19.15 -6.54 8.27
CA ALA A 592 18.35 -5.32 8.18
C ALA A 592 18.71 -4.52 6.91
N VAL A 593 17.69 -3.96 6.27
CA VAL A 593 17.81 -3.14 5.05
C VAL A 593 17.87 -1.66 5.44
N GLY A 594 18.91 -0.93 5.01
CA GLY A 594 18.93 0.54 5.05
C GLY A 594 19.58 1.17 6.28
N GLU A 595 20.84 0.82 6.56
CA GLU A 595 21.65 1.54 7.56
C GLU A 595 21.80 3.02 7.14
N ILE A 596 21.69 3.95 8.09
CA ILE A 596 21.82 5.40 7.83
C ILE A 596 23.30 5.81 7.90
N ILE A 597 23.74 6.72 7.05
CA ILE A 597 25.09 7.28 7.12
C ILE A 597 25.12 8.27 8.29
N GLU A 598 26.03 8.05 9.25
CA GLU A 598 26.16 8.91 10.44
C GLU A 598 26.58 10.36 10.12
N SER A 599 27.28 10.56 9.00
CA SER A 599 27.67 11.88 8.49
C SER A 599 26.52 12.49 7.66
N PRO A 600 25.83 13.53 8.15
CA PRO A 600 24.77 14.20 7.40
C PRO A 600 25.34 15.11 6.32
N ILE A 601 24.50 15.45 5.36
CA ILE A 601 24.75 16.54 4.41
C ILE A 601 24.22 17.83 5.05
N LYS A 602 25.16 18.71 5.46
CA LYS A 602 24.86 19.96 6.17
C LYS A 602 24.42 21.06 5.20
N SER A 603 25.00 21.01 4.00
CA SER A 603 24.72 21.93 2.91
C SER A 603 23.31 21.73 2.34
N ASN A 604 22.79 22.75 1.67
CA ASN A 604 21.54 22.70 0.90
C ASN A 604 21.81 22.91 -0.60
N PHE A 605 20.77 22.82 -1.44
CA PHE A 605 20.96 23.00 -2.89
C PHE A 605 21.32 24.44 -3.29
N ARG A 606 20.91 25.45 -2.52
CA ARG A 606 21.27 26.85 -2.76
C ARG A 606 22.77 27.10 -2.51
N GLU A 607 23.31 26.56 -1.43
CA GLU A 607 24.72 26.65 -1.04
C GLU A 607 25.63 25.79 -1.93
N GLY A 608 25.07 24.73 -2.51
CA GLY A 608 25.82 23.72 -3.26
C GLY A 608 26.31 22.59 -2.36
N LEU A 609 26.66 21.46 -2.99
CA LEU A 609 27.15 20.28 -2.28
C LEU A 609 28.64 20.09 -2.54
N THR A 610 29.39 19.72 -1.51
CA THR A 610 30.77 19.26 -1.68
C THR A 610 30.83 17.93 -2.44
N VAL A 611 31.99 17.57 -3.00
CA VAL A 611 32.16 16.30 -3.73
C VAL A 611 31.78 15.09 -2.88
N LEU A 612 32.15 15.09 -1.59
CA LEU A 612 31.82 14.01 -0.66
C LEU A 612 30.32 13.96 -0.35
N GLU A 613 29.69 15.10 -0.06
CA GLU A 613 28.24 15.18 0.18
C GLU A 613 27.42 14.75 -1.04
N TYR A 614 27.84 15.18 -2.23
CA TYR A 614 27.23 14.76 -3.48
C TYR A 614 27.40 13.25 -3.69
N PHE A 615 28.60 12.70 -3.49
CA PHE A 615 28.87 11.27 -3.59
C PHE A 615 28.00 10.45 -2.63
N ILE A 616 27.87 10.89 -1.38
CA ILE A 616 26.98 10.27 -0.38
C ILE A 616 25.52 10.29 -0.88
N SER A 617 25.06 11.41 -1.42
CA SER A 617 23.71 11.55 -1.98
C SER A 617 23.46 10.62 -3.19
N THR A 618 24.47 10.32 -4.00
CA THR A 618 24.28 9.47 -5.19
C THR A 618 23.85 8.04 -4.84
N HIS A 619 24.29 7.51 -3.69
CA HIS A 619 23.94 6.16 -3.25
C HIS A 619 22.44 6.05 -2.94
N GLY A 620 21.90 7.03 -2.23
CA GLY A 620 20.47 7.14 -1.93
C GLY A 620 19.63 7.25 -3.20
N GLY A 621 20.00 8.17 -4.09
CA GLY A 621 19.29 8.40 -5.35
C GLY A 621 19.31 7.19 -6.29
N ARG A 622 20.48 6.54 -6.45
CA ARG A 622 20.60 5.32 -7.28
C ARG A 622 19.80 4.16 -6.73
N LYS A 623 19.78 3.98 -5.40
CA LYS A 623 18.95 2.96 -4.75
C LYS A 623 17.46 3.24 -4.98
N GLY A 624 17.01 4.48 -4.79
CA GLY A 624 15.63 4.88 -5.06
C GLY A 624 15.19 4.59 -6.49
N LEU A 625 16.03 4.92 -7.47
CA LEU A 625 15.81 4.59 -8.89
C LEU A 625 15.73 3.08 -9.15
N ALA A 626 16.70 2.31 -8.64
CA ALA A 626 16.74 0.86 -8.82
C ALA A 626 15.55 0.16 -8.17
N ASP A 627 15.19 0.56 -6.95
CA ASP A 627 14.04 0.03 -6.22
C ASP A 627 12.74 0.34 -6.95
N THR A 628 12.59 1.55 -7.48
CA THR A 628 11.41 1.94 -8.27
C THR A 628 11.26 1.03 -9.50
N ALA A 629 12.34 0.82 -10.25
CA ALA A 629 12.33 -0.04 -11.43
C ALA A 629 12.03 -1.52 -11.10
N LEU A 630 12.58 -2.07 -10.01
CA LEU A 630 12.41 -3.47 -9.63
C LEU A 630 11.08 -3.74 -8.92
N LYS A 631 10.65 -2.87 -8.00
CA LYS A 631 9.45 -3.06 -7.18
C LYS A 631 8.15 -2.85 -7.95
N THR A 632 8.16 -2.00 -8.99
CA THR A 632 7.00 -1.81 -9.89
C THR A 632 6.53 -3.13 -10.51
N ALA A 633 7.45 -4.00 -10.90
CA ALA A 633 7.11 -5.33 -11.43
C ALA A 633 6.42 -6.24 -10.40
N GLY A 634 6.80 -6.11 -9.12
CA GLY A 634 6.19 -6.82 -8.00
C GLY A 634 4.76 -6.38 -7.74
N ALA A 635 4.50 -5.07 -7.73
CA ALA A 635 3.17 -4.51 -7.54
C ALA A 635 2.20 -4.95 -8.65
N GLY A 636 2.60 -4.80 -9.92
CA GLY A 636 1.78 -5.26 -11.05
C GLY A 636 1.51 -6.77 -11.05
N TYR A 637 2.46 -7.58 -10.55
CA TYR A 637 2.24 -9.02 -10.37
C TYR A 637 1.22 -9.33 -9.27
N LEU A 638 1.26 -8.60 -8.15
CA LEU A 638 0.28 -8.72 -7.07
C LEU A 638 -1.12 -8.37 -7.58
N THR A 639 -1.28 -7.22 -8.26
CA THR A 639 -2.57 -6.81 -8.85
C THR A 639 -3.14 -7.90 -9.74
N ARG A 640 -2.31 -8.51 -10.59
CA ARG A 640 -2.76 -9.60 -11.46
C ARG A 640 -3.23 -10.82 -10.67
N ARG A 641 -2.52 -11.19 -9.59
CA ARG A 641 -2.93 -12.31 -8.73
C ARG A 641 -4.22 -12.04 -7.98
N LEU A 642 -4.43 -10.80 -7.55
CA LEU A 642 -5.68 -10.38 -6.93
C LEU A 642 -6.83 -10.52 -7.94
N VAL A 643 -6.68 -10.01 -9.16
CA VAL A 643 -7.69 -10.17 -10.23
C VAL A 643 -7.93 -11.65 -10.56
N ASP A 644 -6.85 -12.45 -10.71
CA ASP A 644 -6.95 -13.88 -10.98
C ASP A 644 -7.76 -14.61 -9.86
N ALA A 645 -7.67 -14.15 -8.61
CA ALA A 645 -8.41 -14.71 -7.47
C ALA A 645 -9.84 -14.17 -7.31
N SER A 646 -10.10 -12.91 -7.68
CA SER A 646 -11.36 -12.21 -7.36
C SER A 646 -12.29 -11.96 -8.56
N HIS A 647 -11.87 -12.19 -9.81
CA HIS A 647 -12.65 -11.80 -11.00
C HIS A 647 -14.08 -12.38 -11.07
N ASN A 648 -14.35 -13.51 -10.42
CA ASN A 648 -15.67 -14.13 -10.37
C ASN A 648 -16.63 -13.48 -9.36
N LEU A 649 -16.15 -12.56 -8.52
CA LEU A 649 -16.99 -11.85 -7.55
C LEU A 649 -17.73 -10.70 -8.23
N VAL A 650 -19.00 -10.94 -8.53
CA VAL A 650 -19.95 -10.02 -9.13
C VAL A 650 -21.18 -9.93 -8.23
N ILE A 651 -21.84 -8.78 -8.22
CA ILE A 651 -23.13 -8.64 -7.52
C ILE A 651 -24.20 -9.38 -8.31
N THR A 652 -24.86 -10.35 -7.68
CA THR A 652 -25.84 -11.24 -8.34
C THR A 652 -27.27 -11.02 -7.85
N GLU A 653 -27.44 -10.67 -6.57
CA GLU A 653 -28.74 -10.42 -5.94
C GLU A 653 -28.70 -9.17 -5.06
N GLU A 654 -29.86 -8.65 -4.63
CA GLU A 654 -29.90 -7.46 -3.79
C GLU A 654 -29.62 -7.77 -2.31
N ASP A 655 -30.17 -8.87 -1.81
CA ASP A 655 -30.06 -9.26 -0.40
C ASP A 655 -29.98 -10.79 -0.23
N CYS A 656 -29.03 -11.24 0.59
CA CYS A 656 -28.88 -12.65 0.97
C CYS A 656 -29.61 -13.03 2.27
N GLY A 657 -30.18 -12.06 2.99
CA GLY A 657 -30.92 -12.27 4.24
C GLY A 657 -30.06 -12.62 5.47
N THR A 658 -28.74 -12.48 5.39
CA THR A 658 -27.87 -12.82 6.52
C THR A 658 -28.08 -11.89 7.71
N VAL A 659 -28.20 -12.49 8.89
CA VAL A 659 -28.22 -11.79 10.19
C VAL A 659 -26.81 -11.61 10.79
N ASN A 660 -25.77 -12.08 10.09
CA ASN A 660 -24.40 -11.99 10.55
C ASN A 660 -23.72 -10.72 10.00
N GLY A 661 -22.99 -10.04 10.87
CA GLY A 661 -22.25 -8.83 10.54
C GLY A 661 -20.95 -8.70 11.34
N ILE A 662 -20.15 -7.71 10.99
CA ILE A 662 -18.91 -7.38 11.70
C ILE A 662 -19.11 -6.14 12.57
N ARG A 663 -18.44 -6.08 13.72
CA ARG A 663 -18.38 -4.87 14.55
C ARG A 663 -17.27 -3.96 14.02
N VAL A 664 -17.62 -2.71 13.73
CA VAL A 664 -16.68 -1.69 13.25
C VAL A 664 -16.68 -0.50 14.18
N GLY A 665 -15.49 0.01 14.48
CA GLY A 665 -15.23 1.25 15.22
C GLY A 665 -14.06 2.01 14.58
N PRO A 666 -13.68 3.18 15.10
CA PRO A 666 -12.55 3.96 14.61
C PRO A 666 -11.25 3.17 14.68
N LEU A 667 -10.37 3.33 13.68
CA LEU A 667 -9.06 2.68 13.68
C LEU A 667 -8.05 3.57 14.42
N LYS A 668 -7.52 3.09 15.55
CA LYS A 668 -6.58 3.83 16.39
C LYS A 668 -5.24 3.08 16.48
N GLU A 669 -4.12 3.81 16.36
CA GLU A 669 -2.78 3.30 16.68
C GLU A 669 -2.24 4.11 17.87
N GLY A 670 -2.35 3.55 19.08
CA GLY A 670 -2.19 4.30 20.32
C GLY A 670 -3.24 5.41 20.42
N ASN A 671 -2.80 6.67 20.37
CA ASN A 671 -3.66 7.85 20.53
C ASN A 671 -4.06 8.52 19.22
N GLU A 672 -3.41 8.14 18.12
CA GLU A 672 -3.67 8.73 16.82
C GLU A 672 -4.81 7.96 16.17
N ILE A 673 -5.90 8.65 15.88
CA ILE A 673 -6.98 8.13 15.05
C ILE A 673 -6.42 8.11 13.62
N ILE A 674 -6.14 6.92 13.11
CA ILE A 674 -5.65 6.75 11.73
C ILE A 674 -6.80 6.96 10.75
N GLU A 675 -7.95 6.36 11.06
CA GLU A 675 -9.15 6.42 10.23
C GLU A 675 -10.33 6.73 11.15
N SER A 676 -11.09 7.78 10.82
CA SER A 676 -12.23 8.22 11.62
C SER A 676 -13.35 7.18 11.61
N PHE A 677 -14.30 7.33 12.53
CA PHE A 677 -15.41 6.39 12.56
C PHE A 677 -16.34 6.59 11.36
N SER A 678 -16.57 7.84 10.98
CA SER A 678 -17.39 8.22 9.83
C SER A 678 -16.86 7.63 8.52
N GLU A 679 -15.56 7.76 8.24
CA GLU A 679 -14.95 7.25 6.99
C GLU A 679 -15.13 5.74 6.81
N ARG A 680 -15.03 4.95 7.89
CA ARG A 680 -15.18 3.48 7.81
C ARG A 680 -16.60 2.99 7.56
N ILE A 681 -17.61 3.73 8.02
CA ILE A 681 -19.01 3.29 8.00
C ILE A 681 -19.79 3.82 6.79
N VAL A 682 -19.31 4.89 6.15
CA VAL A 682 -19.98 5.47 4.97
C VAL A 682 -20.21 4.43 3.88
N GLY A 683 -21.44 4.36 3.39
CA GLY A 683 -21.86 3.46 2.32
C GLY A 683 -22.04 2.01 2.75
N ARG A 684 -21.85 1.66 4.02
CA ARG A 684 -22.16 0.33 4.57
C ARG A 684 -23.62 0.22 4.97
N VAL A 685 -24.12 -1.00 5.06
CA VAL A 685 -25.50 -1.27 5.51
C VAL A 685 -25.48 -1.68 6.98
N SER A 686 -26.29 -0.99 7.78
CA SER A 686 -26.43 -1.29 9.21
C SER A 686 -27.22 -2.58 9.42
N LEU A 687 -26.79 -3.40 10.38
CA LEU A 687 -27.53 -4.60 10.80
C LEU A 687 -28.43 -4.33 12.03
N GLN A 688 -28.36 -3.13 12.59
CA GLN A 688 -29.16 -2.75 13.75
C GLN A 688 -29.65 -1.31 13.60
N THR A 689 -30.78 -0.98 14.22
CA THR A 689 -31.23 0.40 14.31
C THR A 689 -30.28 1.17 15.22
N ILE A 690 -29.74 2.28 14.73
CA ILE A 690 -28.80 3.14 15.45
C ILE A 690 -29.57 4.37 15.93
N THR A 691 -29.62 4.55 17.25
CA THR A 691 -30.22 5.72 17.91
C THR A 691 -29.15 6.59 18.55
N ASP A 692 -29.39 7.89 18.60
CA ASP A 692 -28.56 8.81 19.39
C ASP A 692 -28.80 8.55 20.89
N PRO A 693 -27.76 8.23 21.68
CA PRO A 693 -27.91 7.96 23.11
C PRO A 693 -28.30 9.19 23.94
N ILE A 694 -28.17 10.42 23.40
CA ILE A 694 -28.51 11.67 24.10
C ILE A 694 -29.94 12.08 23.81
N PHE A 695 -30.37 12.03 22.54
CA PHE A 695 -31.66 12.57 22.09
C PHE A 695 -32.71 11.49 21.80
N ASP A 696 -32.33 10.21 21.85
CA ASP A 696 -33.16 9.04 21.48
C ASP A 696 -33.77 9.14 20.07
N GLU A 697 -33.13 9.92 19.18
CA GLU A 697 -33.50 10.06 17.78
C GLU A 697 -32.91 8.91 16.96
N VAL A 698 -33.72 8.27 16.11
CA VAL A 698 -33.25 7.22 15.19
C VAL A 698 -32.42 7.87 14.07
N ILE A 699 -31.13 7.55 14.01
CA ILE A 699 -30.21 8.06 12.98
C ILE A 699 -30.30 7.20 11.72
N VAL A 700 -30.22 5.87 11.87
CA VAL A 700 -30.24 4.89 10.75
C VAL A 700 -31.05 3.67 11.17
N LYS A 701 -31.97 3.20 10.33
CA LYS A 701 -32.75 1.99 10.58
C LYS A 701 -31.97 0.71 10.26
N GLU A 702 -32.47 -0.41 10.76
CA GLU A 702 -31.99 -1.73 10.36
C GLU A 702 -32.10 -1.91 8.83
N GLU A 703 -31.07 -2.51 8.24
CA GLU A 703 -30.91 -2.72 6.79
C GLU A 703 -30.81 -1.46 5.92
N GLU A 704 -30.70 -0.29 6.54
CA GLU A 704 -30.51 0.97 5.85
C GLU A 704 -29.02 1.23 5.57
N MET A 705 -28.75 1.83 4.41
CA MET A 705 -27.41 2.28 4.06
C MET A 705 -27.05 3.54 4.84
N ILE A 706 -25.87 3.55 5.45
CA ILE A 706 -25.33 4.68 6.18
C ILE A 706 -24.86 5.74 5.17
N SER A 707 -25.58 6.86 5.12
CA SER A 707 -25.21 8.05 4.32
C SER A 707 -24.08 8.85 5.00
N ARG A 708 -23.46 9.79 4.27
CA ARG A 708 -22.42 10.67 4.84
C ARG A 708 -22.92 11.50 6.02
N ALA A 709 -24.08 12.13 5.86
CA ALA A 709 -24.71 12.90 6.93
C ALA A 709 -25.06 12.02 8.15
N ALA A 710 -25.52 10.78 7.92
CA ALA A 710 -25.77 9.85 9.01
C ALA A 710 -24.48 9.43 9.72
N ALA A 711 -23.39 9.21 8.97
CA ALA A 711 -22.10 8.84 9.54
C ALA A 711 -21.50 9.96 10.43
N GLU A 712 -21.63 11.22 10.02
CA GLU A 712 -21.23 12.39 10.82
C GLU A 712 -22.06 12.51 12.10
N LYS A 713 -23.38 12.30 12.01
CA LYS A 713 -24.26 12.24 13.19
C LYS A 713 -23.83 11.12 14.15
N ILE A 714 -23.58 9.91 13.65
CA ILE A 714 -23.13 8.76 14.46
C ILE A 714 -21.82 9.07 15.21
N GLU A 715 -20.89 9.76 14.56
CA GLU A 715 -19.63 10.18 15.16
C GLU A 715 -19.85 11.27 16.23
N ALA A 716 -20.74 12.24 15.97
CA ALA A 716 -21.14 13.28 16.93
C ALA A 716 -21.84 12.70 18.18
N SER A 717 -22.64 11.66 18.00
CA SER A 717 -23.31 10.91 19.07
C SER A 717 -22.35 10.06 19.94
N GLN A 718 -21.04 10.08 19.65
CA GLN A 718 -19.97 9.39 20.40
C GLN A 718 -20.14 7.85 20.49
N ILE A 719 -20.80 7.23 19.52
CA ILE A 719 -20.96 5.78 19.46
C ILE A 719 -19.60 5.13 19.17
N THR A 720 -19.22 4.11 19.95
CA THR A 720 -17.88 3.50 19.86
C THR A 720 -17.76 2.43 18.78
N ASN A 721 -18.82 1.65 18.57
CA ASN A 721 -18.86 0.62 17.53
C ASN A 721 -20.29 0.32 17.09
N ILE A 722 -20.45 -0.10 15.84
CA ILE A 722 -21.72 -0.54 15.25
C ILE A 722 -21.56 -1.89 14.54
N ARG A 723 -22.67 -2.61 14.38
CA ARG A 723 -22.73 -3.83 13.55
C ARG A 723 -23.15 -3.49 12.13
N ILE A 724 -22.29 -3.83 11.17
CA ILE A 724 -22.57 -3.66 9.73
C ILE A 724 -22.54 -5.00 9.02
N ARG A 725 -23.24 -5.08 7.88
CA ARG A 725 -23.10 -6.20 6.95
C ARG A 725 -21.73 -6.17 6.27
N SER A 726 -21.23 -7.35 5.92
CA SER A 726 -19.91 -7.52 5.32
C SER A 726 -19.95 -8.53 4.18
N VAL A 727 -19.04 -8.36 3.23
CA VAL A 727 -18.79 -9.35 2.16
C VAL A 727 -18.31 -10.69 2.72
N LEU A 728 -17.71 -10.72 3.91
CA LEU A 728 -17.24 -11.94 4.56
C LEU A 728 -18.37 -12.78 5.18
N THR A 729 -19.48 -12.15 5.55
CA THR A 729 -20.65 -12.81 6.15
C THR A 729 -21.77 -13.03 5.14
N CYS A 730 -21.51 -12.81 3.85
CA CYS A 730 -22.50 -12.96 2.79
C CYS A 730 -22.83 -14.45 2.53
N GLU A 731 -24.12 -14.78 2.52
CA GLU A 731 -24.60 -16.17 2.36
C GLU A 731 -25.02 -16.53 0.92
N THR A 732 -24.84 -15.60 -0.03
CA THR A 732 -25.10 -15.83 -1.46
C THR A 732 -24.27 -17.00 -1.99
N GLY A 733 -24.91 -17.94 -2.71
CA GLY A 733 -24.23 -19.14 -3.23
C GLY A 733 -23.19 -18.86 -4.32
N TYR A 734 -23.48 -17.91 -5.22
CA TYR A 734 -22.56 -17.46 -6.28
C TYR A 734 -22.56 -15.93 -6.36
N GLY A 735 -21.39 -15.31 -6.19
CA GLY A 735 -21.25 -13.86 -6.20
C GLY A 735 -21.46 -13.24 -4.83
N LEU A 736 -22.00 -12.03 -4.79
CA LEU A 736 -22.29 -11.26 -3.58
C LEU A 736 -23.64 -10.57 -3.70
N CYS A 737 -24.29 -10.30 -2.57
CA CYS A 737 -25.47 -9.45 -2.55
C CYS A 737 -25.12 -7.96 -2.42
N SER A 738 -25.99 -7.09 -2.94
CA SER A 738 -25.82 -5.63 -2.87
C SER A 738 -25.71 -5.11 -1.44
N LYS A 739 -26.56 -5.58 -0.51
CA LYS A 739 -26.56 -5.10 0.89
C LYS A 739 -25.29 -5.47 1.67
N CYS A 740 -24.70 -6.65 1.44
CA CYS A 740 -23.44 -7.04 2.09
C CYS A 740 -22.22 -6.28 1.55
N TYR A 741 -22.26 -5.86 0.28
CA TYR A 741 -21.23 -4.99 -0.29
C TYR A 741 -21.40 -3.54 0.18
N GLY A 742 -22.62 -3.01 0.06
CA GLY A 742 -22.98 -1.63 0.36
C GLY A 742 -23.04 -0.76 -0.90
N ALA A 743 -22.56 0.47 -0.79
CA ALA A 743 -22.55 1.45 -1.87
C ALA A 743 -21.42 1.18 -2.88
N ASP A 744 -21.72 1.39 -4.16
CA ASP A 744 -20.68 1.66 -5.15
C ASP A 744 -20.14 3.06 -4.88
N LEU A 745 -18.92 3.14 -4.34
CA LEU A 745 -18.26 4.39 -3.96
C LEU A 745 -18.14 5.40 -5.10
N SER A 746 -18.15 4.96 -6.36
CA SER A 746 -18.08 5.86 -7.50
C SER A 746 -19.39 6.59 -7.81
N THR A 747 -20.53 6.01 -7.42
CA THR A 747 -21.85 6.62 -7.62
C THR A 747 -22.51 7.05 -6.31
N GLY A 748 -22.02 6.53 -5.17
CA GLY A 748 -22.60 6.66 -3.83
C GLY A 748 -23.99 6.07 -3.69
N LYS A 749 -24.41 5.22 -4.63
CA LYS A 749 -25.68 4.48 -4.59
C LYS A 749 -25.43 3.02 -4.24
N LEU A 750 -26.47 2.32 -3.82
CA LEU A 750 -26.40 0.88 -3.60
C LEU A 750 -25.91 0.18 -4.87
N ALA A 751 -24.94 -0.71 -4.70
CA ALA A 751 -24.30 -1.37 -5.81
C ALA A 751 -25.31 -2.29 -6.53
N LYS A 752 -25.36 -2.20 -7.86
CA LYS A 752 -26.36 -2.89 -8.68
C LYS A 752 -25.91 -4.30 -9.09
N PRO A 753 -26.85 -5.23 -9.34
CA PRO A 753 -26.55 -6.50 -9.97
C PRO A 753 -25.79 -6.31 -11.30
N GLY A 754 -24.76 -7.13 -11.51
CA GLY A 754 -23.85 -7.06 -12.66
C GLY A 754 -22.54 -6.28 -12.41
N LEU A 755 -22.40 -5.58 -11.28
CA LEU A 755 -21.14 -4.89 -10.95
C LEU A 755 -20.04 -5.88 -10.58
N ALA A 756 -18.92 -5.84 -11.30
CA ALA A 756 -17.75 -6.69 -11.09
C ALA A 756 -16.87 -6.20 -9.92
N VAL A 757 -17.39 -6.28 -8.70
CA VAL A 757 -16.75 -5.78 -7.47
C VAL A 757 -15.38 -6.42 -7.19
N GLY A 758 -15.17 -7.68 -7.58
CA GLY A 758 -13.89 -8.36 -7.39
C GLY A 758 -12.75 -7.72 -8.18
N ILE A 759 -13.01 -7.31 -9.42
CA ILE A 759 -12.01 -6.63 -10.27
C ILE A 759 -11.75 -5.23 -9.72
N ILE A 760 -12.80 -4.50 -9.34
CA ILE A 760 -12.68 -3.16 -8.75
C ILE A 760 -11.83 -3.23 -7.48
N ALA A 761 -12.11 -4.15 -6.57
CA ALA A 761 -11.34 -4.31 -5.34
C ALA A 761 -9.86 -4.62 -5.61
N ALA A 762 -9.56 -5.52 -6.55
CA ALA A 762 -8.20 -5.86 -6.92
C ALA A 762 -7.42 -4.65 -7.50
N GLN A 763 -8.08 -3.84 -8.34
CA GLN A 763 -7.50 -2.62 -8.88
C GLN A 763 -7.28 -1.56 -7.80
N SER A 764 -8.27 -1.34 -6.93
CA SER A 764 -8.22 -0.37 -5.84
C SER A 764 -7.12 -0.66 -4.81
N ILE A 765 -6.67 -1.92 -4.70
CA ILE A 765 -5.52 -2.30 -3.86
C ILE A 765 -4.21 -2.22 -4.67
N GLY A 766 -4.23 -2.69 -5.91
CA GLY A 766 -3.03 -2.83 -6.73
C GLY A 766 -2.47 -1.52 -7.28
N GLU A 767 -3.34 -0.58 -7.62
CA GLU A 767 -2.97 0.72 -8.18
C GLU A 767 -2.20 1.59 -7.16
N PRO A 768 -2.70 1.79 -5.92
CA PRO A 768 -1.95 2.53 -4.90
C PRO A 768 -0.65 1.82 -4.53
N GLY A 769 -0.65 0.49 -4.50
CA GLY A 769 0.56 -0.31 -4.26
C GLY A 769 1.66 -0.04 -5.28
N THR A 770 1.30 0.19 -6.54
CA THR A 770 2.25 0.56 -7.61
C THR A 770 2.66 2.03 -7.47
N GLN A 771 1.72 2.93 -7.19
CA GLN A 771 2.02 4.35 -6.98
C GLN A 771 2.97 4.60 -5.81
N LEU A 772 2.79 3.89 -4.69
CA LEU A 772 3.66 4.01 -3.51
C LEU A 772 5.12 3.68 -3.85
N THR A 773 5.35 2.69 -4.72
CA THR A 773 6.69 2.35 -5.22
C THR A 773 7.28 3.37 -6.20
N LEU A 774 6.42 4.11 -6.92
CA LEU A 774 6.86 5.18 -7.82
C LEU A 774 7.15 6.48 -7.06
N ARG A 775 6.31 6.85 -6.08
CA ARG A 775 6.48 8.08 -5.26
C ARG A 775 7.72 8.04 -4.38
N THR A 776 8.24 6.85 -4.06
CA THR A 776 9.53 6.69 -3.36
C THR A 776 10.72 7.21 -4.15
N PHE A 777 10.57 7.54 -5.44
CA PHE A 777 11.59 8.26 -6.22
C PHE A 777 11.94 9.64 -5.60
N HIS A 778 10.94 10.38 -5.11
CA HIS A 778 11.14 11.74 -4.58
C HIS A 778 11.67 11.78 -3.14
N VAL A 779 11.47 10.69 -2.38
CA VAL A 779 11.93 10.54 -0.99
C VAL A 779 13.20 9.67 -0.92
N GLY A 780 13.53 8.99 -2.02
CA GLY A 780 14.61 8.02 -2.16
C GLY A 780 15.99 8.63 -1.98
N GLY A 781 16.39 8.79 -0.73
CA GLY A 781 17.70 9.30 -0.34
C GLY A 781 17.71 9.77 1.10
N THR A 782 16.70 10.55 1.50
CA THR A 782 16.57 11.08 2.86
C THR A 782 15.93 10.07 3.79
N ALA A 783 16.62 9.69 4.86
CA ALA A 783 16.04 8.89 5.93
C ALA A 783 15.33 9.81 6.93
N SER A 784 14.02 9.65 7.09
CA SER A 784 13.27 10.28 8.18
C SER A 784 12.86 9.21 9.18
N ARG A 785 13.41 9.29 10.39
CA ARG A 785 13.04 8.40 11.50
C ARG A 785 11.91 9.07 12.26
N VAL A 786 10.82 8.36 12.51
CA VAL A 786 9.85 8.80 13.53
C VAL A 786 10.54 8.66 14.86
N ALA A 787 10.77 9.77 15.56
CA ALA A 787 11.34 9.75 16.90
C ALA A 787 10.45 8.85 17.78
N GLN A 788 11.02 7.76 18.30
CA GLN A 788 10.29 6.90 19.22
C GLN A 788 10.06 7.67 20.52
N ARG A 789 8.83 7.64 21.02
CA ARG A 789 8.51 8.24 22.31
C ARG A 789 9.16 7.39 23.40
N SER A 790 10.14 7.97 24.09
CA SER A 790 10.74 7.43 25.32
C SER A 790 9.96 7.85 26.56
N ALA A 791 8.94 8.70 26.42
CA ALA A 791 8.13 9.17 27.52
C ALA A 791 6.68 9.50 27.11
N VAL A 792 5.79 9.43 28.09
CA VAL A 792 4.39 9.87 28.00
C VAL A 792 4.23 11.15 28.80
N THR A 793 3.75 12.19 28.13
CA THR A 793 3.31 13.44 28.77
C THR A 793 1.79 13.56 28.72
N SER A 794 1.20 14.21 29.72
CA SER A 794 -0.25 14.44 29.75
C SER A 794 -0.67 15.46 28.69
N PHE A 795 -1.70 15.17 27.91
CA PHE A 795 -2.28 16.10 26.92
C PHE A 795 -3.52 16.83 27.43
N TYR A 796 -4.10 16.34 28.53
CA TYR A 796 -5.37 16.80 29.07
C TYR A 796 -5.23 17.05 30.56
N ASP A 797 -5.94 18.06 31.05
CA ASP A 797 -6.13 18.22 32.49
C ASP A 797 -7.15 17.18 32.96
N GLY A 798 -6.85 16.49 34.06
CA GLY A 798 -7.70 15.42 34.55
C GLY A 798 -7.14 14.71 35.77
N HIS A 799 -7.68 13.53 36.04
CA HIS A 799 -7.29 12.66 37.14
C HIS A 799 -6.77 11.34 36.59
N LEU A 800 -5.56 10.97 36.99
CA LEU A 800 -4.88 9.77 36.54
C LEU A 800 -5.21 8.60 37.48
N GLU A 801 -5.74 7.53 36.91
CA GLU A 801 -6.05 6.26 37.58
C GLU A 801 -5.19 5.16 36.99
N TYR A 802 -4.61 4.30 37.83
CA TYR A 802 -3.78 3.19 37.38
C TYR A 802 -4.52 1.85 37.58
N PHE A 803 -4.44 0.95 36.62
CA PHE A 803 -5.00 -0.40 36.67
C PHE A 803 -3.90 -1.44 36.51
N GLY A 804 -3.84 -2.43 37.41
CA GLY A 804 -2.85 -3.51 37.34
C GLY A 804 -1.41 -3.06 37.56
N LEU A 805 -1.19 -1.88 38.16
CA LEU A 805 0.14 -1.33 38.40
C LEU A 805 0.81 -2.02 39.60
N SER A 806 2.07 -2.43 39.43
CA SER A 806 2.92 -2.92 40.51
C SER A 806 4.22 -2.14 40.49
N ILE A 807 4.55 -1.46 41.59
CA ILE A 807 5.69 -0.54 41.67
C ILE A 807 6.72 -0.98 42.70
N ILE A 808 7.99 -0.80 42.35
CA ILE A 808 9.14 -0.98 43.24
C ILE A 808 9.99 0.29 43.24
N LYS A 809 10.55 0.64 44.40
CA LYS A 809 11.49 1.76 44.55
C LYS A 809 12.92 1.25 44.39
N ASN A 810 13.66 1.84 43.47
CA ASN A 810 15.08 1.52 43.26
C ASN A 810 15.99 2.26 44.27
N ARG A 811 17.28 1.90 44.35
CA ARG A 811 18.35 2.55 45.15
C ARG A 811 18.39 4.08 45.03
N LYS A 812 18.01 4.60 43.85
CA LYS A 812 18.01 6.04 43.52
C LYS A 812 16.71 6.76 43.91
N GLY A 813 15.74 6.06 44.51
CA GLY A 813 14.42 6.60 44.87
C GLY A 813 13.42 6.69 43.71
N GLU A 814 13.78 6.21 42.52
CA GLU A 814 12.90 6.17 41.34
C GLU A 814 11.84 5.05 41.48
N LEU A 815 10.60 5.34 41.11
CA LEU A 815 9.51 4.35 41.04
C LEU A 815 9.54 3.62 39.70
N ILE A 816 9.62 2.30 39.74
CA ILE A 816 9.72 1.45 38.54
C ILE A 816 8.51 0.51 38.49
N ASN A 817 7.85 0.46 37.34
CA ASN A 817 6.80 -0.51 37.09
C ASN A 817 7.38 -1.91 36.87
N VAL A 818 6.95 -2.88 37.68
CA VAL A 818 7.29 -4.31 37.52
C VAL A 818 6.09 -5.13 37.03
N ALA A 819 4.91 -4.54 36.90
CA ALA A 819 3.80 -5.20 36.24
C ALA A 819 3.98 -5.22 34.72
N ARG A 820 3.72 -6.38 34.10
CA ARG A 820 3.74 -6.53 32.64
C ARG A 820 2.49 -6.00 31.94
N LYS A 821 1.38 -5.93 32.67
CA LYS A 821 0.08 -5.42 32.22
C LYS A 821 -0.39 -4.35 33.20
N ALA A 822 0.14 -3.14 33.03
CA ALA A 822 -0.31 -1.97 33.75
C ALA A 822 -0.90 -0.98 32.73
N GLU A 823 -2.08 -0.46 33.03
CA GLU A 823 -2.75 0.58 32.24
C GLU A 823 -2.93 1.82 33.08
N ALA A 824 -2.91 2.98 32.44
CA ALA A 824 -3.20 4.25 33.09
C ALA A 824 -4.24 5.03 32.30
N VAL A 825 -5.25 5.49 33.03
CA VAL A 825 -6.42 6.17 32.47
C VAL A 825 -6.51 7.57 33.03
N ILE A 826 -6.64 8.58 32.17
CA ILE A 826 -6.96 9.95 32.60
C ILE A 826 -8.46 10.16 32.45
N ARG A 827 -9.14 10.49 33.55
CA ARG A 827 -10.55 10.89 33.58
C ARG A 827 -10.70 12.39 33.73
N ARG A 828 -11.70 12.96 33.06
CA ARG A 828 -12.15 14.35 33.25
C ARG A 828 -13.67 14.32 33.45
N SER A 829 -14.14 14.84 34.59
CA SER A 829 -15.57 14.84 34.94
C SER A 829 -16.22 13.44 34.88
N GLY A 830 -15.53 12.41 35.35
CA GLY A 830 -16.01 11.02 35.38
C GLY A 830 -15.87 10.23 34.07
N LYS A 831 -15.67 10.90 32.93
CA LYS A 831 -15.45 10.26 31.62
C LYS A 831 -13.97 9.98 31.37
N GLN A 832 -13.69 8.79 30.82
CA GLN A 832 -12.37 8.38 30.37
C GLN A 832 -11.98 9.19 29.11
N VAL A 833 -10.92 9.99 29.22
CA VAL A 833 -10.42 10.85 28.12
C VAL A 833 -9.20 10.23 27.46
N TYR A 834 -8.37 9.52 28.22
CA TYR A 834 -7.09 9.00 27.75
C TYR A 834 -6.79 7.66 28.41
N ASN A 835 -6.27 6.69 27.65
CA ASN A 835 -5.74 5.42 28.17
C ASN A 835 -4.37 5.18 27.51
N PHE A 836 -3.38 4.74 28.27
CA PHE A 836 -2.12 4.26 27.76
C PHE A 836 -1.56 3.10 28.59
N ASP A 837 -0.89 2.18 27.92
CA ASP A 837 -0.21 1.05 28.56
C ASP A 837 1.14 1.49 29.16
N ILE A 838 1.43 1.03 30.37
CA ILE A 838 2.71 1.22 31.06
C ILE A 838 3.55 -0.03 30.87
N ARG A 839 4.73 0.15 30.27
CA ARG A 839 5.67 -0.94 30.00
C ARG A 839 6.34 -1.43 31.28
N TYR A 840 6.75 -2.69 31.28
CA TYR A 840 7.64 -3.25 32.31
C TYR A 840 8.98 -2.50 32.30
N GLY A 841 9.45 -2.13 33.49
CA GLY A 841 10.68 -1.36 33.70
C GLY A 841 10.56 0.13 33.38
N ALA A 842 9.36 0.64 33.13
CA ALA A 842 9.14 2.07 32.96
C ALA A 842 9.26 2.80 34.30
N ARG A 843 9.91 3.96 34.28
CA ARG A 843 10.03 4.88 35.42
C ARG A 843 8.78 5.76 35.50
N ILE A 844 8.15 5.77 36.65
CA ILE A 844 6.90 6.50 36.92
C ILE A 844 7.26 7.79 37.66
N HIS A 845 6.86 8.92 37.09
CA HIS A 845 7.09 10.24 37.66
C HIS A 845 5.85 10.75 38.42
N ALA A 846 4.64 10.39 37.98
CA ALA A 846 3.40 10.73 38.66
C ALA A 846 3.08 9.72 39.78
N LEU A 847 3.15 10.17 41.04
CA LEU A 847 2.92 9.35 42.23
C LEU A 847 1.55 8.64 42.19
N PRO A 848 1.50 7.30 42.33
CA PRO A 848 0.25 6.58 42.56
C PRO A 848 -0.17 6.74 44.03
N GLY A 849 -1.41 7.17 44.27
CA GLY A 849 -2.04 7.22 45.58
C GLY A 849 -3.42 6.55 45.56
N ASP A 850 -4.07 6.42 46.73
CA ASP A 850 -5.44 5.89 46.85
C ASP A 850 -6.49 6.82 46.22
N GLU A 851 -6.16 8.10 46.04
CA GLU A 851 -6.99 9.08 45.32
C GLU A 851 -6.46 9.33 43.89
N PRO A 852 -7.35 9.59 42.92
CA PRO A 852 -6.96 9.89 41.53
C PRO A 852 -6.02 11.10 41.45
N THR A 853 -4.79 10.89 40.97
CA THR A 853 -3.75 11.92 40.96
C THR A 853 -4.10 13.04 39.96
N PRO A 854 -4.23 14.31 40.37
CA PRO A 854 -4.50 15.40 39.45
C PRO A 854 -3.29 15.66 38.55
N VAL A 855 -3.50 15.67 37.23
CA VAL A 855 -2.45 15.87 36.22
C VAL A 855 -2.75 17.10 35.37
N LYS A 856 -1.72 17.89 35.10
CA LYS A 856 -1.81 19.07 34.22
C LYS A 856 -1.31 18.76 32.82
N ARG A 857 -1.86 19.45 31.83
CA ARG A 857 -1.38 19.38 30.45
C ARG A 857 0.12 19.73 30.36
N GLY A 858 0.90 18.83 29.78
CA GLY A 858 2.35 18.94 29.59
C GLY A 858 3.20 18.21 30.63
N GLU A 859 2.60 17.67 31.69
CA GLU A 859 3.31 16.98 32.77
C GLU A 859 3.85 15.61 32.33
N LEU A 860 5.07 15.26 32.76
CA LEU A 860 5.73 13.99 32.45
C LEU A 860 5.17 12.89 33.36
N LEU A 861 4.54 11.86 32.77
CA LEU A 861 3.89 10.79 33.54
C LEU A 861 4.81 9.58 33.70
N VAL A 862 5.33 9.07 32.58
CA VAL A 862 6.09 7.81 32.52
C VAL A 862 7.23 7.93 31.51
N GLU A 863 8.39 7.33 31.81
CA GLU A 863 9.60 7.33 30.97
C GLU A 863 10.22 5.92 30.87
N TRP A 864 10.73 5.52 29.71
CA TRP A 864 11.42 4.23 29.53
C TRP A 864 12.51 4.31 28.45
N ASP A 865 13.40 3.31 28.45
CA ASP A 865 14.39 3.11 27.38
C ASP A 865 13.72 2.43 26.17
N PRO A 866 13.70 3.05 24.97
CA PRO A 866 13.09 2.47 23.78
C PRO A 866 13.92 1.36 23.13
N PHE A 867 15.20 1.23 23.46
CA PHE A 867 16.14 0.30 22.80
C PHE A 867 16.45 -0.95 23.61
N SER A 868 16.17 -0.93 24.91
CA SER A 868 16.37 -2.08 25.77
C SER A 868 15.23 -2.26 26.75
N MET A 869 14.83 -3.52 26.96
CA MET A 869 13.95 -3.91 28.05
C MET A 869 14.84 -4.33 29.22
N PRO A 870 14.84 -3.60 30.35
CA PRO A 870 15.58 -4.01 31.53
C PRO A 870 14.87 -5.19 32.21
N LEU A 871 15.64 -6.20 32.62
CA LEU A 871 15.24 -7.23 33.57
C LEU A 871 15.55 -6.69 34.97
N ILE A 872 14.55 -6.56 35.83
CA ILE A 872 14.69 -5.90 37.13
C ILE A 872 14.52 -6.93 38.25
N SER A 873 15.33 -6.80 39.31
CA SER A 873 15.16 -7.60 40.51
C SER A 873 13.95 -7.11 41.29
N GLU A 874 13.01 -8.01 41.61
CA GLU A 874 11.85 -7.68 42.45
C GLU A 874 12.13 -7.80 43.96
N THR A 875 13.24 -8.42 44.34
CA THR A 875 13.60 -8.70 45.73
C THR A 875 15.07 -8.37 45.99
N ASP A 876 15.39 -8.08 47.24
CA ASP A 876 16.78 -7.94 47.70
C ASP A 876 17.44 -9.31 47.82
N GLY A 877 18.69 -9.44 47.36
CA GLY A 877 19.37 -10.71 47.48
C GLY A 877 20.71 -10.81 46.76
N SER A 878 21.29 -12.00 46.83
CA SER A 878 22.53 -12.35 46.14
C SER A 878 22.23 -13.01 44.79
N VAL A 879 22.96 -12.59 43.76
CA VAL A 879 22.83 -13.09 42.39
C VAL A 879 23.62 -14.38 42.20
N ARG A 880 23.01 -15.38 41.55
CA ARG A 880 23.64 -16.62 41.10
C ARG A 880 23.30 -16.87 39.64
N LEU A 881 24.29 -17.11 38.78
CA LEU A 881 24.09 -17.37 37.36
C LEU A 881 23.97 -18.88 37.13
N ILE A 882 22.84 -19.32 36.59
CA ILE A 882 22.56 -20.73 36.31
C ILE A 882 22.73 -21.00 34.82
N ASP A 883 23.49 -22.03 34.47
CA ASP A 883 23.78 -22.48 33.11
C ASP A 883 24.38 -21.40 32.18
N ILE A 884 25.11 -20.43 32.74
CA ILE A 884 25.85 -19.40 32.00
C ILE A 884 27.33 -19.79 31.96
N SER A 885 27.76 -20.36 30.84
CA SER A 885 29.16 -20.75 30.60
C SER A 885 29.68 -20.16 29.30
N GLU A 886 30.91 -19.69 29.34
CA GLU A 886 31.56 -19.00 28.23
C GLU A 886 31.81 -19.95 27.04
N GLY A 887 31.53 -19.48 25.83
CA GLY A 887 31.66 -20.24 24.58
C GLY A 887 30.51 -21.23 24.31
N ILE A 888 29.67 -21.53 25.30
CA ILE A 888 28.55 -22.48 25.16
C ILE A 888 27.20 -21.76 25.21
N THR A 889 26.93 -20.99 26.28
CA THR A 889 25.66 -20.26 26.47
C THR A 889 25.83 -18.75 26.58
N ALA A 890 27.04 -18.27 26.90
CA ALA A 890 27.40 -16.86 26.85
C ALA A 890 28.69 -16.68 26.04
N LYS A 891 28.87 -15.51 25.42
CA LYS A 891 30.17 -15.07 24.92
C LYS A 891 30.54 -13.75 25.59
N ILE A 892 31.83 -13.56 25.81
CA ILE A 892 32.37 -12.27 26.22
C ILE A 892 32.58 -11.44 24.96
N GLU A 893 31.83 -10.34 24.84
CA GLU A 893 32.14 -9.27 23.90
C GLU A 893 33.00 -8.25 24.62
N VAL A 894 34.25 -8.14 24.21
CA VAL A 894 35.08 -7.03 24.65
C VAL A 894 34.63 -5.80 23.89
N ASN A 895 34.08 -4.83 24.62
CA ASN A 895 33.75 -3.54 24.06
C ASN A 895 35.06 -2.82 23.73
N GLN A 896 35.30 -2.61 22.43
CA GLN A 896 36.58 -2.14 21.87
C GLN A 896 37.02 -0.76 22.40
N ALA A 897 36.13 0.00 23.06
CA ALA A 897 36.42 1.31 23.62
C ALA A 897 36.71 1.31 25.13
N THR A 898 36.04 0.48 25.93
CA THR A 898 36.24 0.38 27.40
C THR A 898 37.32 -0.62 27.79
N GLY A 899 37.54 -1.65 26.97
CA GLY A 899 38.18 -2.88 27.42
C GLY A 899 37.34 -3.67 28.42
N ALA A 900 36.10 -3.25 28.68
CA ALA A 900 35.17 -3.95 29.58
C ALA A 900 34.55 -5.15 28.86
N GLU A 901 34.50 -6.26 29.58
CA GLU A 901 33.94 -7.52 29.13
C GLU A 901 32.43 -7.52 29.34
N GLU A 902 31.65 -7.40 28.27
CA GLU A 902 30.19 -7.59 28.30
C GLU A 902 29.87 -9.06 28.04
N ARG A 903 29.13 -9.70 28.96
CA ARG A 903 28.64 -11.08 28.76
C ARG A 903 27.30 -11.05 28.04
N VAL A 904 27.28 -11.62 26.83
CA VAL A 904 26.09 -11.69 25.97
C VAL A 904 25.65 -13.14 25.83
N ILE A 905 24.36 -13.42 26.04
CA ILE A 905 23.80 -14.76 25.86
C ILE A 905 23.73 -15.11 24.36
N ILE A 906 24.33 -16.24 23.98
CA ILE A 906 24.39 -16.72 22.60
C ILE A 906 23.40 -17.86 22.33
N PRO A 907 23.02 -18.12 21.07
CA PRO A 907 22.18 -19.28 20.75
C PRO A 907 22.90 -20.59 21.08
N TYR A 908 22.31 -21.40 21.96
CA TYR A 908 22.84 -22.70 22.39
C TYR A 908 22.03 -23.87 21.78
N ARG A 909 22.71 -24.95 21.37
CA ARG A 909 22.10 -26.09 20.66
C ARG A 909 21.58 -27.21 21.57
N SER A 910 22.00 -27.24 22.83
CA SER A 910 21.78 -28.38 23.73
C SER A 910 20.62 -28.10 24.69
N ALA A 911 19.66 -29.03 24.77
CA ALA A 911 18.47 -28.97 25.64
C ALA A 911 18.77 -29.06 27.15
N ARG A 912 20.06 -29.12 27.54
CA ARG A 912 20.50 -29.26 28.93
C ARG A 912 20.68 -27.93 29.64
N PHE A 913 20.97 -26.85 28.91
CA PHE A 913 21.31 -25.56 29.51
C PHE A 913 20.13 -24.58 29.45
N HIS A 914 19.84 -23.93 30.57
CA HIS A 914 18.81 -22.92 30.72
C HIS A 914 19.43 -21.68 31.36
N PRO A 915 19.97 -20.74 30.58
CA PRO A 915 20.56 -19.52 31.12
C PRO A 915 19.53 -18.73 31.91
N GLN A 916 19.71 -18.63 33.22
CA GLN A 916 18.82 -17.89 34.13
C GLN A 916 19.62 -17.20 35.22
N ILE A 917 19.07 -16.12 35.77
CA ILE A 917 19.58 -15.48 36.98
C ILE A 917 18.71 -15.93 38.16
N GLU A 918 19.34 -16.51 39.18
CA GLU A 918 18.70 -16.81 40.47
C GLU A 918 19.06 -15.69 41.45
N VAL A 919 18.06 -14.98 41.98
CA VAL A 919 18.24 -14.05 43.09
C VAL A 919 17.79 -14.76 44.36
N THR A 920 18.73 -14.97 45.30
CA THR A 920 18.46 -15.62 46.59
C THR A 920 18.38 -14.56 47.68
N THR A 921 17.22 -14.48 48.32
CA THR A 921 16.96 -13.60 49.47
C THR A 921 17.73 -14.07 50.71
N PRO A 922 17.98 -13.20 51.71
CA PRO A 922 18.57 -13.59 52.98
C PRO A 922 17.78 -14.68 53.74
N GLU A 923 16.47 -14.78 53.47
CA GLU A 923 15.53 -15.73 54.09
C GLU A 923 15.48 -17.10 53.38
N GLY A 924 16.21 -17.25 52.27
CA GLY A 924 16.33 -18.50 51.53
C GLY A 924 15.34 -18.67 50.35
N ASP A 925 14.43 -17.71 50.15
CA ASP A 925 13.55 -17.68 48.98
C ASP A 925 14.32 -17.34 47.70
N LYS A 926 14.00 -18.07 46.63
CA LYS A 926 14.70 -18.03 45.35
C LYS A 926 13.78 -17.55 44.25
N ARG A 927 14.20 -16.53 43.51
CA ARG A 927 13.51 -16.09 42.29
C ARG A 927 14.36 -16.30 41.06
N LEU A 928 13.75 -16.89 40.03
CA LEU A 928 14.41 -17.26 38.78
C LEU A 928 13.98 -16.30 37.66
N TYR A 929 14.96 -15.70 36.99
CA TYR A 929 14.78 -14.80 35.86
C TYR A 929 15.41 -15.42 34.60
N PRO A 930 14.62 -15.93 33.64
CA PRO A 930 15.16 -16.54 32.44
C PRO A 930 15.78 -15.51 31.49
N LEU A 931 16.91 -15.86 30.89
CA LEU A 931 17.66 -14.99 29.98
C LEU A 931 17.49 -15.46 28.53
N PRO A 932 16.78 -14.70 27.68
CA PRO A 932 16.72 -15.00 26.26
C PRO A 932 18.06 -14.77 25.56
N VAL A 933 18.16 -15.25 24.33
CA VAL A 933 19.30 -15.00 23.44
C VAL A 933 19.45 -13.49 23.20
N ASP A 934 20.67 -13.02 23.01
CA ASP A 934 21.07 -11.61 22.83
C ASP A 934 20.90 -10.73 24.08
N THR A 935 20.52 -11.30 25.23
CA THR A 935 20.50 -10.59 26.51
C THR A 935 21.90 -10.23 26.97
N ARG A 936 22.11 -8.99 27.41
CA ARG A 936 23.36 -8.51 27.99
C ARG A 936 23.27 -8.50 29.51
N LEU A 937 24.17 -9.22 30.15
CA LEU A 937 24.25 -9.27 31.61
C LEU A 937 24.88 -7.99 32.16
N VAL A 938 24.24 -7.41 33.18
CA VAL A 938 24.77 -6.24 33.91
C VAL A 938 25.43 -6.70 35.22
N VAL A 939 24.91 -7.76 35.82
CA VAL A 939 25.37 -8.31 37.10
C VAL A 939 26.30 -9.52 36.93
N ASN A 940 27.19 -9.69 37.90
CA ASN A 940 28.10 -10.83 38.03
C ASN A 940 27.65 -11.82 39.11
N GLU A 941 28.27 -13.00 39.10
CA GLU A 941 28.07 -14.03 40.13
C GLU A 941 28.39 -13.47 41.52
N LYS A 942 27.47 -13.65 42.49
CA LYS A 942 27.54 -13.16 43.88
C LYS A 942 27.37 -11.66 44.09
N ASP A 943 27.00 -10.89 43.07
CA ASP A 943 26.65 -9.48 43.25
C ASP A 943 25.43 -9.33 44.18
N GLN A 944 25.44 -8.30 45.02
CA GLN A 944 24.34 -7.94 45.91
C GLN A 944 23.42 -6.93 45.22
N VAL A 945 22.18 -7.35 44.95
CA VAL A 945 21.16 -6.55 44.27
C VAL A 945 20.04 -6.16 45.22
N GLN A 946 19.50 -4.96 45.05
CA GLN A 946 18.29 -4.50 45.72
C GLN A 946 17.10 -4.58 44.76
N ALA A 947 15.90 -4.60 45.31
CA ALA A 947 14.66 -4.48 44.56
C ALA A 947 14.70 -3.19 43.71
N GLY A 948 14.45 -3.32 42.42
CA GLY A 948 14.55 -2.23 41.44
C GLY A 948 15.87 -2.17 40.66
N ASP A 949 16.92 -2.91 41.06
CA ASP A 949 18.18 -2.96 40.30
C ASP A 949 18.03 -3.74 38.98
N ILE A 950 18.75 -3.31 37.94
CA ILE A 950 18.74 -3.94 36.62
C ILE A 950 19.72 -5.14 36.63
N LEU A 951 19.18 -6.35 36.45
CA LEU A 951 19.92 -7.60 36.36
C LEU A 951 20.53 -7.78 34.95
N ALA A 952 19.75 -7.52 33.92
CA ALA A 952 20.16 -7.68 32.53
C ALA A 952 19.40 -6.74 31.61
N LYS A 953 19.90 -6.52 30.40
CA LYS A 953 19.24 -5.72 29.37
C LYS A 953 18.98 -6.58 28.14
N ILE A 954 17.72 -6.68 27.74
CA ILE A 954 17.31 -7.36 26.52
C ILE A 954 17.24 -6.29 25.42
N PRO A 955 18.08 -6.33 24.38
CA PRO A 955 17.99 -5.37 23.28
C PRO A 955 16.68 -5.59 22.52
N GLN A 956 15.88 -4.54 22.39
CA GLN A 956 14.69 -4.58 21.55
C GLN A 956 15.10 -4.20 20.12
N LEU A 957 14.92 -5.14 19.18
CA LEU A 957 15.04 -4.87 17.75
C LEU A 957 13.80 -4.11 17.25
N THR A 958 13.55 -2.93 17.79
CA THR A 958 12.39 -2.11 17.43
C THR A 958 12.68 -1.27 16.18
N ILE A 959 13.22 -1.90 15.13
CA ILE A 959 13.41 -1.25 13.83
C ILE A 959 12.11 -1.40 13.04
N LYS A 960 11.08 -0.64 13.43
CA LYS A 960 10.01 -0.28 12.50
C LYS A 960 10.40 1.03 11.84
N THR A 961 11.30 0.97 10.87
CA THR A 961 11.34 2.03 9.86
C THR A 961 9.99 2.00 9.15
N ARG A 962 9.25 3.11 9.13
CA ARG A 962 8.14 3.34 8.18
C ARG A 962 8.74 3.52 6.78
N ASP A 963 9.53 2.54 6.32
CA ASP A 963 10.00 2.51 4.95
C ASP A 963 8.82 2.02 4.10
N ILE A 964 8.17 2.98 3.44
CA ILE A 964 7.07 2.77 2.49
C ILE A 964 7.42 1.66 1.49
N THR A 965 8.71 1.50 1.17
CA THR A 965 9.20 0.51 0.22
C THR A 965 9.26 -0.93 0.76
N GLY A 966 9.18 -1.13 2.08
CA GLY A 966 9.15 -2.45 2.74
C GLY A 966 7.74 -3.02 2.95
N GLY A 967 6.70 -2.21 2.73
CA GLY A 967 5.30 -2.59 2.98
C GLY A 967 4.71 -3.59 1.98
N LEU A 968 5.07 -3.52 0.69
CA LEU A 968 4.47 -4.37 -0.34
C LEU A 968 4.74 -5.87 -0.18
N PRO A 969 5.97 -6.32 0.17
CA PRO A 969 6.22 -7.72 0.52
C PRO A 969 5.34 -8.19 1.67
N ARG A 970 5.14 -7.37 2.71
CA ARG A 970 4.28 -7.70 3.85
C ARG A 970 2.82 -7.83 3.43
N VAL A 971 2.32 -6.92 2.61
CA VAL A 971 0.97 -7.00 2.03
C VAL A 971 0.81 -8.30 1.22
N THR A 972 1.83 -8.66 0.43
CA THR A 972 1.83 -9.91 -0.34
C THR A 972 1.81 -11.15 0.57
N GLU A 973 2.56 -11.14 1.68
CA GLU A 973 2.53 -12.22 2.67
C GLU A 973 1.16 -12.38 3.32
N LEU A 974 0.47 -11.26 3.62
CA LEU A 974 -0.88 -11.27 4.18
C LEU A 974 -1.89 -11.87 3.19
N PHE A 975 -1.87 -11.45 1.92
CA PHE A 975 -2.76 -12.01 0.89
C PHE A 975 -2.46 -13.48 0.57
N GLU A 976 -1.21 -13.90 0.67
CA GLU A 976 -0.84 -15.31 0.54
C GLU A 976 -1.10 -16.13 1.81
N ALA A 977 -1.58 -15.50 2.89
CA ALA A 977 -1.70 -16.08 4.22
C ALA A 977 -0.45 -16.88 4.61
N ARG A 978 0.75 -16.33 4.34
CA ARG A 978 1.99 -17.02 4.67
C ARG A 978 2.18 -17.06 6.17
N LYS A 979 2.61 -18.23 6.67
CA LYS A 979 3.06 -18.35 8.07
C LYS A 979 4.32 -17.51 8.24
N PRO A 980 4.32 -16.50 9.13
CA PRO A 980 5.50 -15.70 9.34
C PRO A 980 6.60 -16.55 9.98
N LYS A 981 7.86 -16.27 9.62
CA LYS A 981 9.00 -16.94 10.25
C LYS A 981 9.07 -16.51 11.72
N GLY A 982 9.19 -17.47 12.62
CA GLY A 982 9.17 -17.20 14.07
C GLY A 982 7.79 -16.78 14.61
N SER A 983 6.69 -17.21 13.99
CA SER A 983 5.32 -16.85 14.40
C SER A 983 5.05 -17.07 15.88
N ALA A 984 4.38 -16.12 16.53
CA ALA A 984 3.94 -16.27 17.92
C ALA A 984 3.03 -17.51 18.06
N VAL A 985 3.23 -18.26 19.14
CA VAL A 985 2.31 -19.32 19.54
C VAL A 985 1.24 -18.67 20.40
N ILE A 986 -0.02 -18.79 20.01
CA ILE A 986 -1.16 -18.26 20.77
C ILE A 986 -1.89 -19.40 21.50
N THR A 987 -2.57 -19.06 22.59
CA THR A 987 -3.47 -20.01 23.27
C THR A 987 -4.85 -20.03 22.64
N GLU A 988 -5.44 -21.22 22.52
CA GLU A 988 -6.83 -21.46 22.11
C GLU A 988 -7.80 -21.56 23.30
N ILE A 989 -7.30 -21.57 24.54
CA ILE A 989 -8.10 -21.68 25.76
C ILE A 989 -7.71 -20.62 26.79
N ASP A 990 -8.69 -20.22 27.60
CA ASP A 990 -8.47 -19.40 28.80
C ASP A 990 -7.93 -20.29 29.92
N GLY A 991 -6.96 -19.79 30.68
CA GLY A 991 -6.46 -20.54 31.83
C GLY A 991 -5.17 -19.99 32.45
N THR A 992 -4.64 -20.77 33.38
CA THR A 992 -3.38 -20.47 34.08
C THR A 992 -2.23 -21.21 33.38
N VAL A 993 -1.11 -20.50 33.17
CA VAL A 993 0.08 -21.02 32.52
C VAL A 993 0.87 -21.91 33.49
N ARG A 994 1.17 -23.14 33.05
CA ARG A 994 2.12 -24.07 33.67
C ARG A 994 3.23 -24.43 32.69
N LEU A 995 4.47 -24.17 33.06
CA LEU A 995 5.66 -24.44 32.28
C LEU A 995 6.14 -25.87 32.57
N GLY A 996 6.17 -26.70 31.54
CA GLY A 996 6.66 -28.08 31.61
C GLY A 996 8.15 -28.19 31.29
N ALA A 997 8.72 -29.37 31.57
CA ALA A 997 10.12 -29.67 31.26
C ALA A 997 10.40 -29.62 29.74
N ILE A 998 11.61 -29.16 29.38
CA ILE A 998 12.11 -29.23 27.99
C ILE A 998 12.43 -30.67 27.65
N ASP A 999 11.80 -31.19 26.60
CA ASP A 999 12.09 -32.52 26.05
C ASP A 999 12.59 -32.36 24.61
N LYS A 1000 13.80 -32.84 24.33
CA LYS A 1000 14.44 -32.84 22.99
C LYS A 1000 14.42 -31.48 22.27
N GLY A 1001 14.65 -30.38 23.00
CA GLY A 1001 14.70 -29.02 22.43
C GLY A 1001 13.35 -28.39 22.15
N ILE A 1002 12.28 -28.94 22.73
CA ILE A 1002 10.92 -28.41 22.69
C ILE A 1002 10.49 -28.11 24.13
N PHE A 1003 10.18 -26.84 24.39
CA PHE A 1003 9.58 -26.34 25.61
C PHE A 1003 8.06 -26.59 25.57
N LYS A 1004 7.49 -27.22 26.59
CA LYS A 1004 6.05 -27.48 26.66
C LYS A 1004 5.40 -26.48 27.60
N VAL A 1005 4.46 -25.68 27.11
CA VAL A 1005 3.64 -24.80 27.94
C VAL A 1005 2.25 -25.41 28.01
N THR A 1006 1.78 -25.69 29.21
CA THR A 1006 0.44 -26.20 29.46
C THR A 1006 -0.42 -25.06 29.97
N ILE A 1007 -1.62 -24.92 29.42
CA ILE A 1007 -2.61 -23.97 29.94
C ILE A 1007 -3.72 -24.80 30.55
N GLU A 1008 -4.06 -24.51 31.79
CA GLU A 1008 -5.12 -25.18 32.53
C GLU A 1008 -6.27 -24.21 32.76
N SER A 1009 -7.43 -24.52 32.17
CA SER A 1009 -8.66 -23.77 32.40
C SER A 1009 -9.20 -24.01 33.81
N GLU A 1010 -9.91 -23.03 34.36
CA GLU A 1010 -10.64 -23.18 35.63
C GLU A 1010 -11.69 -24.31 35.58
N GLN A 1011 -12.11 -24.73 34.38
CA GLN A 1011 -13.03 -25.84 34.14
C GLN A 1011 -12.36 -27.23 34.03
N GLY A 1012 -11.03 -27.33 34.19
CA GLY A 1012 -10.28 -28.58 34.17
C GLY A 1012 -9.80 -29.06 32.79
N GLU A 1013 -10.08 -28.30 31.73
CA GLU A 1013 -9.47 -28.55 30.41
C GLU A 1013 -8.02 -28.09 30.40
N SER A 1014 -7.10 -28.96 29.97
CA SER A 1014 -5.68 -28.61 29.81
C SER A 1014 -5.20 -28.80 28.38
N LYS A 1015 -4.44 -27.82 27.88
CA LYS A 1015 -3.91 -27.84 26.51
C LYS A 1015 -2.41 -27.58 26.52
N VAL A 1016 -1.66 -28.46 25.85
CA VAL A 1016 -0.20 -28.42 25.79
C VAL A 1016 0.27 -27.83 24.47
N TYR A 1017 1.03 -26.75 24.53
CA TYR A 1017 1.66 -26.06 23.41
C TYR A 1017 3.16 -26.38 23.37
N THR A 1018 3.67 -26.68 22.18
CA THR A 1018 5.08 -27.00 21.96
C THR A 1018 5.81 -25.81 21.35
N ILE A 1019 6.79 -25.27 22.06
CA ILE A 1019 7.57 -24.08 21.70
C ILE A 1019 9.03 -24.48 21.48
N PRO A 1020 9.68 -24.12 20.36
CA PRO A 1020 11.10 -24.42 20.15
C PRO A 1020 11.99 -23.78 21.22
N ALA A 1021 13.01 -24.50 21.68
CA ALA A 1021 14.00 -23.96 22.62
C ALA A 1021 14.73 -22.73 22.03
N GLY A 1022 14.88 -21.67 22.84
CA GLY A 1022 15.50 -20.39 22.46
C GLY A 1022 14.55 -19.28 22.02
N LYS A 1023 13.24 -19.55 21.91
CA LYS A 1023 12.22 -18.53 21.61
C LYS A 1023 11.79 -17.79 22.89
N HIS A 1024 11.70 -16.46 22.84
CA HIS A 1024 11.32 -15.66 24.02
C HIS A 1024 9.85 -15.91 24.40
N LEU A 1025 9.64 -16.33 25.66
CA LEU A 1025 8.32 -16.49 26.28
C LEU A 1025 7.87 -15.13 26.85
N VAL A 1026 6.65 -14.74 26.54
CA VAL A 1026 6.04 -13.50 27.07
C VAL A 1026 5.36 -13.76 28.41
N VAL A 1027 5.02 -15.02 28.69
CA VAL A 1027 4.27 -15.48 29.86
C VAL A 1027 5.15 -16.27 30.83
N TYR A 1028 4.83 -16.22 32.12
CA TYR A 1028 5.49 -16.93 33.21
C TYR A 1028 4.59 -17.98 33.88
N GLU A 1029 5.21 -18.80 34.74
CA GLU A 1029 4.48 -19.75 35.60
C GLU A 1029 3.45 -19.01 36.45
N GLY A 1030 2.18 -19.44 36.41
CA GLY A 1030 1.10 -18.86 37.19
C GLY A 1030 0.37 -17.67 36.55
N ASP A 1031 0.81 -17.19 35.39
CA ASP A 1031 0.11 -16.11 34.67
C ASP A 1031 -1.28 -16.57 34.17
N LYS A 1032 -2.28 -15.69 34.28
CA LYS A 1032 -3.59 -15.89 33.64
C LYS A 1032 -3.56 -15.37 32.20
N VAL A 1033 -3.91 -16.24 31.26
CA VAL A 1033 -3.95 -15.92 29.82
C VAL A 1033 -5.35 -16.19 29.25
N TYR A 1034 -5.73 -15.37 28.27
CA TYR A 1034 -7.01 -15.51 27.56
C TYR A 1034 -6.80 -16.10 26.17
N SER A 1035 -7.84 -16.73 25.62
CA SER A 1035 -7.89 -17.26 24.26
C SER A 1035 -7.53 -16.17 23.25
N GLY A 1036 -6.63 -16.51 22.34
CA GLY A 1036 -6.03 -15.59 21.37
C GLY A 1036 -4.77 -14.88 21.86
N GLU A 1037 -4.40 -15.02 23.13
CA GLU A 1037 -3.22 -14.36 23.70
C GLU A 1037 -1.90 -15.06 23.28
N ALA A 1038 -0.87 -14.26 22.99
CA ALA A 1038 0.43 -14.76 22.55
C ALA A 1038 1.30 -15.22 23.72
N LEU A 1039 1.72 -16.49 23.69
CA LEU A 1039 2.61 -17.09 24.69
C LEU A 1039 4.09 -16.81 24.40
N THR A 1040 4.43 -16.55 23.13
CA THR A 1040 5.80 -16.24 22.69
C THR A 1040 5.82 -14.95 21.90
N ASP A 1041 6.97 -14.27 21.90
CA ASP A 1041 7.17 -13.11 21.05
C ASP A 1041 7.17 -13.47 19.55
N GLY A 1042 6.82 -12.50 18.73
CA GLY A 1042 6.76 -12.60 17.26
C GLY A 1042 5.40 -12.24 16.67
N PRO A 1043 5.31 -12.19 15.32
CA PRO A 1043 4.07 -11.90 14.63
C PRO A 1043 3.06 -13.06 14.76
N ILE A 1044 1.79 -12.73 15.01
CA ILE A 1044 0.70 -13.71 15.04
C ILE A 1044 0.56 -14.36 13.66
N ASN A 1045 0.35 -15.67 13.65
CA ASN A 1045 0.09 -16.45 12.43
C ASN A 1045 -1.39 -16.28 12.03
N PRO A 1046 -1.68 -15.78 10.81
CA PRO A 1046 -3.07 -15.55 10.36
C PRO A 1046 -3.97 -16.80 10.31
N HIS A 1047 -3.40 -18.01 10.30
CA HIS A 1047 -4.19 -19.26 10.35
C HIS A 1047 -4.64 -19.65 11.75
N ASP A 1048 -4.03 -19.05 12.77
CA ASP A 1048 -4.33 -19.34 14.16
C ASP A 1048 -5.37 -18.33 14.71
N MET A 1049 -5.51 -17.16 14.06
CA MET A 1049 -6.64 -16.23 14.23
C MET A 1049 -7.90 -16.76 13.55
#